data_AF-A0A5B9G3F7-F1
#
_entry.id   AF-A0A5B9G3F7-F1
#
_cell.length_a   1.000
_cell.length_b   1.000
_cell.length_c   1.000
_cell.angle_alpha   90.00
_cell.angle_beta   90.00
_cell.angle_gamma   90.00
#
_symmetry.space_group_name_H-M   'P 1'
#
loop_
_entity.id
_entity.type
_entity.pdbx_description
1 polymer ?
#
loop_
_entity_poly.entity_id
_entity_poly.type
_entity_poly.pdbx_seq_one_letter_code
_entity_poly.pdbx_strand_id
1 'polypeptide(L)'
;MEGPEIKFAEAVLDNGKFGKRTIRFETGRLAQQAQGAVAAYLDEDTMLLSATSAGKQPREGFDFFPLTVDVEERSYAAGKIPGSFFRREGRPSTEAILVCRLIDRPLRPSFVDGLRNEVQIVITVLSIAPGEFYDALAINAASASTQISGLPFSGPIGGIRLALIDGQWVAFPTVEQLEGAVFDLTVAGRRVVDAQGNEDIAIMMVEAEATEGSWNLIQGGAIKPDETVVAQGLEAAKPFLMQLVKAQSELAAQSAKEIQDYPVFTAYDRVTYDAVAELAQERLASIYQIAGKVERQDADDALKAEVKQAIAAKVEAGELPAEANGQVSAAYKSVTKKIVRDRILTEGVRMDGRGLADIRPLDAEVQVIPRVHGSAIFQRGETQIMGVTTLNMLKMEQQIDSLSPVTKKRYMHHYNFPPYSTGETGRVGSPKRREIGHGFLAERALVPVLPSREEFPYAIRQVSEALGSNGSTSMGSVCASTLSLLNAGVPLRAPVAGIAMGLVSDEVDGETRYAALTDILGAEDALGDMDFKVAGTSEFITAIQLDTKLDGIPSSVLDGALKQAKEARTAILNVLNSAIDTPDEMAPTAPRVISVQIPVDKIGELIGPKGKTINQIQDDTGADISIEDDGTVYIGAVDGPSAEAARMAVNAIANPLNPEVGERFLGTVVKIATFGAFVSLMPGRDGLLHISEVRKLAGGKRVENVEDVLGVGQKIQVEITKIDDRGKLSLAPVIDEAEPAEAAEGESQEG
;
A
#
# COMPACT_ATOMS: atom_id res chain seq x y z
N MET A 1 8.99 -5.29 35.33
CA MET A 1 8.42 -5.12 36.69
C MET A 1 9.14 -6.07 37.66
N GLU A 2 9.24 -5.79 38.96
CA GLU A 2 9.91 -6.70 39.93
C GLU A 2 8.90 -7.34 40.90
N GLY A 3 9.06 -8.65 41.15
CA GLY A 3 8.22 -9.47 42.03
C GLY A 3 8.56 -10.97 41.89
N PRO A 4 8.43 -11.79 42.95
CA PRO A 4 8.79 -13.21 42.92
C PRO A 4 7.88 -14.06 42.01
N GLU A 5 6.66 -13.58 41.71
CA GLU A 5 5.74 -14.21 40.76
C GLU A 5 6.08 -13.98 39.28
N ILE A 6 7.03 -13.09 38.96
CA ILE A 6 7.34 -12.70 37.59
C ILE A 6 8.31 -13.71 36.97
N LYS A 7 7.89 -14.30 35.84
CA LYS A 7 8.74 -15.13 34.98
C LYS A 7 9.06 -14.36 33.71
N PHE A 8 10.30 -14.47 33.25
CA PHE A 8 10.71 -13.82 32.01
C PHE A 8 11.75 -14.63 31.25
N ALA A 9 11.88 -14.32 29.97
CA ALA A 9 12.94 -14.79 29.08
C ALA A 9 13.27 -13.68 28.07
N GLU A 10 14.49 -13.70 27.54
CA GLU A 10 15.00 -12.64 26.65
C GLU A 10 15.65 -13.23 25.40
N ALA A 11 15.49 -12.54 24.28
CA ALA A 11 16.24 -12.78 23.04
C ALA A 11 17.02 -11.52 22.69
N VAL A 12 18.33 -11.65 22.47
CA VAL A 12 19.21 -10.53 22.09
C VAL A 12 19.63 -10.70 20.64
N LEU A 13 19.09 -9.87 19.76
CA LEU A 13 19.35 -9.91 18.33
C LEU A 13 20.53 -8.98 18.01
N ASP A 14 21.61 -9.53 17.46
CA ASP A 14 22.81 -8.78 17.09
C ASP A 14 22.78 -8.38 15.62
N ASN A 15 22.70 -7.07 15.35
CA ASN A 15 22.74 -6.49 14.01
C ASN A 15 24.13 -5.95 13.64
N GLY A 16 25.19 -6.36 14.34
CA GLY A 16 26.56 -5.93 14.06
C GLY A 16 26.71 -4.42 14.13
N LYS A 17 27.03 -3.78 13.00
CA LYS A 17 27.24 -2.31 12.93
C LYS A 17 25.98 -1.49 13.25
N PHE A 18 24.79 -2.10 13.18
CA PHE A 18 23.51 -1.46 13.49
C PHE A 18 23.04 -1.68 14.94
N GLY A 19 23.92 -2.19 15.81
CA GLY A 19 23.64 -2.35 17.23
C GLY A 19 22.92 -3.65 17.57
N LYS A 20 22.31 -3.69 18.76
CA LYS A 20 21.59 -4.86 19.28
C LYS A 20 20.17 -4.47 19.63
N ARG A 21 19.23 -5.41 19.48
CA ARG A 21 17.84 -5.28 19.90
C ARG A 21 17.54 -6.36 20.92
N THR A 22 16.90 -6.02 22.04
CA THR A 22 16.54 -6.96 23.09
C THR A 22 15.03 -7.11 23.16
N ILE A 23 14.54 -8.33 23.00
CA ILE A 23 13.14 -8.69 23.16
C ILE A 23 12.99 -9.42 24.47
N ARG A 24 12.12 -8.94 25.36
CA ARG A 24 11.83 -9.56 26.65
C ARG A 24 10.37 -9.98 26.71
N PHE A 25 10.11 -11.20 27.16
CA PHE A 25 8.76 -11.68 27.45
C PHE A 25 8.59 -11.83 28.96
N GLU A 26 7.55 -11.23 29.52
CA GLU A 26 7.23 -11.25 30.96
C GLU A 26 5.82 -11.82 31.18
N THR A 27 5.64 -12.68 32.19
CA THR A 27 4.31 -13.19 32.60
C THR A 27 4.20 -13.32 34.12
N GLY A 28 2.99 -13.62 34.60
CA GLY A 28 2.67 -13.83 36.01
C GLY A 28 2.02 -12.62 36.70
N ARG A 29 2.20 -11.40 36.19
CA ARG A 29 1.71 -10.17 36.84
C ARG A 29 0.43 -9.58 36.23
N LEU A 30 0.36 -9.44 34.91
CA LEU A 30 -0.76 -8.79 34.22
C LEU A 30 -1.79 -9.81 33.72
N ALA A 31 -3.05 -9.39 33.66
CA ALA A 31 -4.17 -10.15 33.07
C ALA A 31 -4.26 -11.62 33.55
N GLN A 32 -4.04 -11.87 34.85
CA GLN A 32 -3.99 -13.22 35.46
C GLN A 32 -5.27 -14.07 35.27
N GLN A 33 -6.39 -13.45 34.90
CA GLN A 33 -7.65 -14.14 34.61
C GLN A 33 -7.68 -14.79 33.21
N ALA A 34 -6.80 -14.36 32.30
CA ALA A 34 -6.69 -14.97 30.99
C ALA A 34 -6.06 -16.36 31.07
N GLN A 35 -6.36 -17.21 30.09
CA GLN A 35 -5.73 -18.52 29.97
C GLN A 35 -4.22 -18.35 29.77
N GLY A 36 -3.78 -17.41 28.95
CA GLY A 36 -2.37 -17.00 28.90
C GLY A 36 -2.24 -15.49 28.74
N ALA A 37 -1.24 -14.90 29.39
CA ALA A 37 -0.99 -13.46 29.32
C ALA A 37 0.52 -13.19 29.34
N VAL A 38 1.02 -12.42 28.36
CA VAL A 38 2.44 -12.06 28.25
C VAL A 38 2.54 -10.56 27.96
N ALA A 39 3.37 -9.87 28.72
CA ALA A 39 3.88 -8.55 28.35
C ALA A 39 5.18 -8.74 27.57
N ALA A 40 5.20 -8.30 26.31
CA ALA A 40 6.38 -8.33 25.46
C ALA A 40 6.98 -6.93 25.35
N TYR A 41 8.29 -6.85 25.44
CA TYR A 41 9.05 -5.61 25.39
C TYR A 41 10.06 -5.64 24.24
N LEU A 42 10.26 -4.50 23.60
CA LEU A 42 11.38 -4.24 22.70
C LEU A 42 12.20 -3.09 23.28
N ASP A 43 13.46 -3.37 23.59
CA ASP A 43 14.42 -2.46 24.23
C ASP A 43 13.87 -1.73 25.46
N GLU A 44 13.05 -2.43 26.25
CA GLU A 44 12.39 -1.97 27.47
C GLU A 44 11.30 -0.87 27.29
N ASP A 45 11.43 -0.01 26.27
CA ASP A 45 10.57 1.17 26.07
C ASP A 45 9.25 0.88 25.33
N THR A 46 9.26 -0.03 24.36
CA THR A 46 8.03 -0.46 23.67
C THR A 46 7.46 -1.67 24.40
N MET A 47 6.20 -1.60 24.81
CA MET A 47 5.52 -2.64 25.61
C MET A 47 4.15 -2.98 25.01
N LEU A 48 3.93 -4.26 24.73
CA LEU A 48 2.63 -4.83 24.36
C LEU A 48 2.16 -5.81 25.43
N LEU A 49 0.87 -5.81 25.75
CA LEU A 49 0.24 -6.88 26.50
C LEU A 49 -0.57 -7.75 25.54
N SER A 50 -0.25 -9.04 25.48
CA SER A 50 -1.07 -10.03 24.80
C SER A 50 -1.79 -10.92 25.82
N ALA A 51 -3.11 -11.05 25.69
CA ALA A 51 -3.93 -11.95 26.49
C ALA A 51 -4.70 -12.91 25.57
N THR A 52 -4.49 -14.21 25.79
CA THR A 52 -5.19 -15.29 25.10
C THR A 52 -6.26 -15.88 26.01
N SER A 53 -7.48 -15.96 25.49
CA SER A 53 -8.62 -16.59 26.15
C SER A 53 -9.33 -17.59 25.27
N ALA A 54 -9.91 -18.61 25.90
CA ALA A 54 -10.66 -19.65 25.21
C ALA A 54 -12.01 -19.90 25.88
N GLY A 55 -13.05 -20.09 25.06
CA GLY A 55 -14.37 -20.50 25.50
C GLY A 55 -14.33 -21.90 26.12
N LYS A 56 -15.07 -22.11 27.21
CA LYS A 56 -15.15 -23.44 27.86
C LYS A 56 -15.91 -24.47 27.05
N GLN A 57 -16.84 -24.01 26.21
CA GLN A 57 -17.69 -24.86 25.37
C GLN A 57 -17.40 -24.55 23.90
N PRO A 58 -17.43 -25.57 23.02
CA PRO A 58 -17.33 -25.36 21.58
C PRO A 58 -18.55 -24.57 21.09
N ARG A 59 -18.37 -23.78 20.02
CA ARG A 59 -19.51 -23.09 19.40
C ARG A 59 -20.33 -24.07 18.57
N GLU A 60 -21.62 -24.17 18.88
CA GLU A 60 -22.58 -24.92 18.08
C GLU A 60 -22.88 -24.22 16.75
N GLY A 61 -23.07 -25.00 15.68
CA GLY A 61 -23.42 -24.48 14.35
C GLY A 61 -22.27 -23.82 13.57
N PHE A 62 -21.05 -23.87 14.09
CA PHE A 62 -19.83 -23.42 13.38
C PHE A 62 -19.13 -24.62 12.72
N ASP A 63 -18.80 -24.48 11.44
CA ASP A 63 -18.05 -25.45 10.63
C ASP A 63 -16.58 -25.05 10.43
N PHE A 64 -16.13 -23.98 11.09
CA PHE A 64 -14.76 -23.45 11.05
C PHE A 64 -14.23 -23.16 12.45
N PHE A 65 -12.91 -23.04 12.59
CA PHE A 65 -12.24 -22.67 13.83
C PHE A 65 -12.42 -21.17 14.16
N PRO A 66 -13.14 -20.80 15.22
CA PRO A 66 -13.43 -19.40 15.56
C PRO A 66 -12.27 -18.75 16.33
N LEU A 67 -11.16 -18.50 15.63
CA LEU A 67 -10.07 -17.65 16.09
C LEU A 67 -10.33 -16.19 15.76
N THR A 68 -10.25 -15.34 16.77
CA THR A 68 -10.28 -13.87 16.66
C THR A 68 -9.00 -13.28 17.21
N VAL A 69 -8.33 -12.46 16.42
CA VAL A 69 -7.18 -11.65 16.85
C VAL A 69 -7.59 -10.17 16.80
N ASP A 70 -7.35 -9.45 17.89
CA ASP A 70 -7.61 -8.02 17.99
C ASP A 70 -6.34 -7.28 18.47
N VAL A 71 -6.05 -6.16 17.82
CA VAL A 71 -4.94 -5.27 18.15
C VAL A 71 -5.54 -3.92 18.55
N GLU A 72 -5.33 -3.56 19.81
CA GLU A 72 -5.83 -2.34 20.43
C GLU A 72 -4.68 -1.34 20.56
N GLU A 73 -4.62 -0.39 19.64
CA GLU A 73 -3.76 0.78 19.75
C GLU A 73 -4.35 1.73 20.79
N ARG A 74 -3.55 2.13 21.77
CA ARG A 74 -3.94 3.12 22.78
C ARG A 74 -3.13 4.38 22.55
N SER A 75 -3.77 5.53 22.34
CA SER A 75 -3.03 6.77 22.05
C SER A 75 -2.12 7.19 23.20
N TYR A 76 -2.45 6.78 24.43
CA TYR A 76 -1.57 6.97 25.59
C TYR A 76 -0.23 6.24 25.46
N ALA A 77 -0.12 5.20 24.64
CA ALA A 77 1.13 4.47 24.41
C ALA A 77 2.20 5.38 23.81
N ALA A 78 1.78 6.38 23.04
CA ALA A 78 2.64 7.45 22.50
C ALA A 78 2.49 8.78 23.29
N GLY A 79 1.85 8.77 24.47
CA GLY A 79 1.61 9.97 25.27
C GLY A 79 0.64 10.97 24.66
N LYS A 80 -0.24 10.55 23.75
CA LYS A 80 -1.17 11.43 22.99
C LYS A 80 -2.62 11.24 23.43
N ILE A 81 -3.41 12.31 23.30
CA ILE A 81 -4.88 12.23 23.33
C ILE A 81 -5.37 12.01 21.89
N PRO A 82 -6.30 11.07 21.62
CA PRO A 82 -6.81 10.83 20.27
C PRO A 82 -7.34 12.10 19.58
N GLY A 83 -7.04 12.30 18.30
CA GLY A 83 -7.50 13.44 17.51
C GLY A 83 -8.99 13.38 17.16
N SER A 84 -9.63 12.21 17.35
CA SER A 84 -11.06 12.00 17.15
C SER A 84 -11.92 13.01 17.92
N PHE A 85 -13.12 13.33 17.40
CA PHE A 85 -14.04 14.29 18.01
C PHE A 85 -14.35 13.98 19.48
N PHE A 86 -14.42 12.69 19.84
CA PHE A 86 -14.71 12.22 21.20
C PHE A 86 -13.48 12.13 22.11
N ARG A 87 -12.26 12.40 21.60
CA ARG A 87 -10.99 12.23 22.32
C ARG A 87 -10.83 10.83 22.92
N ARG A 88 -11.31 9.83 22.16
CA ARG A 88 -11.30 8.40 22.51
C ARG A 88 -10.98 7.57 21.27
N GLU A 89 -10.30 6.46 21.46
CA GLU A 89 -10.06 5.48 20.39
C GLU A 89 -11.40 4.95 19.86
N GLY A 90 -11.51 4.88 18.54
CA GLY A 90 -12.74 4.52 17.83
C GLY A 90 -12.61 3.17 17.13
N ARG A 91 -12.94 3.14 15.83
CA ARG A 91 -12.70 1.97 14.98
C ARG A 91 -11.18 1.67 14.94
N PRO A 92 -10.78 0.39 14.84
CA PRO A 92 -9.38 0.03 14.61
C PRO A 92 -8.81 0.77 13.40
N SER A 93 -7.55 1.18 13.52
CA SER A 93 -6.81 1.77 12.41
C SER A 93 -6.53 0.74 11.31
N THR A 94 -6.10 1.21 10.14
CA THR A 94 -5.67 0.31 9.06
C THR A 94 -4.48 -0.54 9.50
N GLU A 95 -3.52 0.06 10.19
CA GLU A 95 -2.35 -0.62 10.74
C GLU A 95 -2.75 -1.72 11.73
N ALA A 96 -3.60 -1.41 12.72
CA ALA A 96 -4.09 -2.39 13.68
C ALA A 96 -4.78 -3.59 13.00
N ILE A 97 -5.59 -3.35 11.96
CA ILE A 97 -6.25 -4.41 11.18
C ILE A 97 -5.23 -5.27 10.42
N LEU A 98 -4.19 -4.64 9.84
CA LEU A 98 -3.12 -5.34 9.15
C LEU A 98 -2.31 -6.20 10.12
N VAL A 99 -1.97 -5.68 11.30
CA VAL A 99 -1.27 -6.44 12.35
C VAL A 99 -2.12 -7.61 12.84
N CYS A 100 -3.44 -7.45 13.00
CA CYS A 100 -4.33 -8.58 13.31
C CYS A 100 -4.18 -9.71 12.28
N ARG A 101 -4.08 -9.36 10.99
CA ARG A 101 -3.88 -10.34 9.91
C ARG A 101 -2.49 -10.96 9.93
N LEU A 102 -1.45 -10.17 10.19
CA LEU A 102 -0.07 -10.65 10.32
C LEU A 102 0.08 -11.66 11.46
N ILE A 103 -0.70 -11.52 12.53
CA ILE A 103 -0.72 -12.47 13.65
C ILE A 103 -1.59 -13.69 13.33
N ASP A 104 -2.81 -13.50 12.80
CA ASP A 104 -3.76 -14.58 12.54
C ASP A 104 -3.20 -15.62 11.55
N ARG A 105 -2.57 -15.16 10.46
CA ARG A 105 -2.05 -16.00 9.36
C ARG A 105 -1.11 -17.12 9.84
N PRO A 106 -0.03 -16.84 10.59
CA PRO A 106 0.85 -17.90 11.11
C PRO A 106 0.26 -18.64 12.31
N LEU A 107 -0.55 -18.02 13.18
CA LEU A 107 -1.06 -18.69 14.39
C LEU A 107 -2.19 -19.68 14.09
N ARG A 108 -3.10 -19.35 13.17
CA ARG A 108 -4.28 -20.16 12.83
C ARG A 108 -3.94 -21.62 12.47
N PRO A 109 -3.01 -21.92 11.56
CA PRO A 109 -2.67 -23.30 11.20
C PRO A 109 -1.93 -24.05 12.32
N SER A 110 -1.45 -23.37 13.37
CA SER A 110 -0.74 -24.01 14.48
C SER A 110 -1.66 -24.54 15.58
N PHE A 111 -2.97 -24.28 15.53
CA PHE A 111 -3.93 -24.95 16.42
C PHE A 111 -4.27 -26.35 15.90
N VAL A 112 -4.60 -27.25 16.82
CA VAL A 112 -5.07 -28.60 16.45
C VAL A 112 -6.29 -28.54 15.55
N ASP A 113 -6.31 -29.39 14.53
CA ASP A 113 -7.44 -29.53 13.62
C ASP A 113 -8.73 -29.93 14.35
N GLY A 114 -9.86 -29.36 13.90
CA GLY A 114 -11.17 -29.65 14.47
C GLY A 114 -11.50 -28.90 15.77
N LEU A 115 -10.63 -28.01 16.25
CA LEU A 115 -10.95 -27.15 17.39
C LEU A 115 -12.12 -26.20 17.05
N ARG A 116 -13.16 -26.20 17.89
CA ARG A 116 -14.36 -25.34 17.72
C ARG A 116 -14.62 -24.40 18.89
N ASN A 117 -13.75 -24.39 19.88
CA ASN A 117 -13.81 -23.43 20.97
C ASN A 117 -13.40 -22.06 20.43
N GLU A 118 -14.14 -21.02 20.84
CA GLU A 118 -13.80 -19.64 20.52
C GLU A 118 -12.49 -19.28 21.21
N VAL A 119 -11.50 -18.91 20.41
CA VAL A 119 -10.20 -18.44 20.90
C VAL A 119 -10.09 -16.97 20.52
N GLN A 120 -9.83 -16.14 21.53
CA GLN A 120 -9.59 -14.72 21.33
C GLN A 120 -8.19 -14.35 21.83
N ILE A 121 -7.42 -13.67 20.99
CA ILE A 121 -6.10 -13.14 21.31
C ILE A 121 -6.21 -11.62 21.21
N VAL A 122 -6.08 -10.93 22.34
CA VAL A 122 -6.14 -9.46 22.39
C VAL A 122 -4.76 -8.92 22.71
N ILE A 123 -4.20 -8.14 21.78
CA ILE A 123 -2.93 -7.46 21.92
C ILE A 123 -3.22 -5.98 22.16
N THR A 124 -2.76 -5.43 23.26
CA THR A 124 -2.85 -3.99 23.57
C THR A 124 -1.47 -3.36 23.53
N VAL A 125 -1.29 -2.31 22.72
CA VAL A 125 -0.06 -1.52 22.71
C VAL A 125 -0.12 -0.57 23.91
N LEU A 126 0.71 -0.82 24.92
CA LEU A 126 0.70 -0.07 26.19
C LEU A 126 1.72 1.07 26.21
N SER A 127 2.85 0.88 25.53
CA SER A 127 3.90 1.88 25.32
C SER A 127 4.54 1.64 23.96
N ILE A 128 4.87 2.70 23.23
CA ILE A 128 5.63 2.62 21.98
C ILE A 128 6.69 3.73 21.96
N ALA A 129 7.94 3.34 21.76
CA ALA A 129 9.02 4.30 21.61
C ALA A 129 8.85 5.06 20.27
N PRO A 130 9.23 6.36 20.20
CA PRO A 130 9.20 7.10 18.94
C PRO A 130 10.06 6.41 17.87
N GLY A 131 9.53 6.27 16.65
CA GLY A 131 10.28 5.67 15.54
C GLY A 131 10.36 4.15 15.57
N GLU A 132 9.51 3.48 16.35
CA GLU A 132 9.45 2.02 16.43
C GLU A 132 8.22 1.43 15.74
N PHE A 133 8.35 0.16 15.31
CA PHE A 133 7.26 -0.66 14.83
C PHE A 133 6.90 -1.72 15.87
N TYR A 134 5.60 -1.90 16.13
CA TYR A 134 5.13 -2.86 17.14
C TYR A 134 4.65 -4.19 16.53
N ASP A 135 4.53 -4.29 15.22
CA ASP A 135 3.86 -5.38 14.51
C ASP A 135 4.57 -6.74 14.67
N ALA A 136 5.89 -6.80 14.43
CA ALA A 136 6.66 -8.02 14.63
C ALA A 136 6.69 -8.45 16.11
N LEU A 137 6.79 -7.49 17.04
CA LEU A 137 6.72 -7.77 18.47
C LEU A 137 5.32 -8.32 18.85
N ALA A 138 4.26 -7.83 18.22
CA ALA A 138 2.90 -8.30 18.45
C ALA A 138 2.68 -9.76 18.05
N ILE A 139 3.32 -10.23 16.96
CA ILE A 139 3.34 -11.67 16.59
C ILE A 139 3.94 -12.50 17.72
N ASN A 140 5.10 -12.08 18.23
CA ASN A 140 5.77 -12.81 19.31
C ASN A 140 4.96 -12.77 20.61
N ALA A 141 4.35 -11.63 20.95
CA ALA A 141 3.51 -11.49 22.14
C ALA A 141 2.27 -12.41 22.08
N ALA A 142 1.60 -12.43 20.92
CA ALA A 142 0.47 -13.30 20.65
C ALA A 142 0.86 -14.77 20.81
N SER A 143 1.92 -15.21 20.11
CA SER A 143 2.45 -16.56 20.19
C SER A 143 2.81 -16.95 21.63
N ALA A 144 3.57 -16.13 22.35
CA ALA A 144 3.99 -16.42 23.72
C ALA A 144 2.79 -16.56 24.67
N SER A 145 1.81 -15.66 24.57
CA SER A 145 0.59 -15.73 25.38
C SER A 145 -0.27 -16.95 25.06
N THR A 146 -0.32 -17.37 23.80
CA THR A 146 -1.03 -18.58 23.37
C THR A 146 -0.28 -19.83 23.84
N GLN A 147 1.05 -19.86 23.74
CA GLN A 147 1.89 -20.98 24.16
C GLN A 147 1.71 -21.33 25.65
N ILE A 148 1.55 -20.32 26.52
CA ILE A 148 1.38 -20.56 27.96
C ILE A 148 -0.09 -20.78 28.37
N SER A 149 -1.03 -20.74 27.43
CA SER A 149 -2.46 -20.71 27.73
C SER A 149 -3.07 -22.08 28.11
N GLY A 150 -2.35 -23.17 27.82
CA GLY A 150 -2.90 -24.53 27.92
C GLY A 150 -3.83 -24.92 26.77
N LEU A 151 -3.81 -24.18 25.66
CA LEU A 151 -4.46 -24.56 24.40
C LEU A 151 -3.62 -25.59 23.62
N PRO A 152 -4.25 -26.48 22.82
CA PRO A 152 -3.57 -27.40 21.92
C PRO A 152 -3.00 -26.64 20.71
N PHE A 153 -1.83 -26.02 20.93
CA PHE A 153 -1.14 -25.15 20.00
C PHE A 153 0.31 -25.63 19.78
N SER A 154 0.72 -25.71 18.51
CA SER A 154 2.00 -26.30 18.05
C SER A 154 3.13 -25.27 17.84
N GLY A 155 3.05 -24.14 18.55
CA GLY A 155 4.11 -23.13 18.59
C GLY A 155 5.25 -23.49 19.57
N PRO A 156 6.06 -22.49 19.98
CA PRO A 156 5.91 -21.06 19.69
C PRO A 156 6.32 -20.69 18.26
N ILE A 157 5.75 -19.57 17.80
CA ILE A 157 6.01 -18.93 16.52
C ILE A 157 6.84 -17.65 16.78
N GLY A 158 7.97 -17.53 16.10
CA GLY A 158 8.74 -16.28 16.06
C GLY A 158 8.20 -15.37 14.96
N GLY A 159 8.19 -14.06 15.22
CA GLY A 159 7.94 -13.03 14.20
C GLY A 159 9.09 -12.03 14.14
N ILE A 160 9.55 -11.69 12.95
CA ILE A 160 10.68 -10.76 12.77
C ILE A 160 10.40 -9.79 11.62
N ARG A 161 10.76 -8.52 11.79
CA ARG A 161 10.89 -7.55 10.70
C ARG A 161 12.38 -7.41 10.36
N LEU A 162 12.74 -7.55 9.10
CA LEU A 162 14.07 -7.37 8.57
C LEU A 162 14.05 -6.27 7.51
N ALA A 163 15.10 -5.45 7.46
CA ALA A 163 15.31 -4.53 6.34
C ALA A 163 16.69 -4.73 5.72
N LEU A 164 16.78 -4.62 4.39
CA LEU A 164 18.04 -4.68 3.66
C LEU A 164 18.66 -3.28 3.58
N ILE A 165 19.68 -3.03 4.41
CA ILE A 165 20.36 -1.74 4.55
C ILE A 165 21.85 -1.96 4.31
N ASP A 166 22.45 -1.23 3.36
CA ASP A 166 23.85 -1.39 2.94
C ASP A 166 24.27 -2.85 2.66
N GLY A 167 23.37 -3.66 2.11
CA GLY A 167 23.62 -5.08 1.83
C GLY A 167 23.59 -6.02 3.05
N GLN A 168 23.16 -5.52 4.22
CA GLN A 168 22.94 -6.32 5.42
C GLN A 168 21.44 -6.39 5.76
N TRP A 169 20.96 -7.57 6.14
CA TRP A 169 19.62 -7.74 6.72
C TRP A 169 19.63 -7.40 8.21
N VAL A 170 18.96 -6.31 8.58
CA VAL A 170 18.92 -5.76 9.94
C VAL A 170 17.59 -6.12 10.59
N ALA A 171 17.64 -6.77 11.75
CA ALA A 171 16.47 -7.20 12.53
C ALA A 171 15.89 -6.08 13.40
N PHE A 172 14.55 -5.98 13.42
CA PHE A 172 13.80 -4.89 14.07
C PHE A 172 14.41 -3.51 13.72
N PRO A 173 14.40 -3.12 12.44
CA PRO A 173 14.88 -1.80 12.05
C PRO A 173 13.99 -0.70 12.64
N THR A 174 14.58 0.45 12.98
CA THR A 174 13.81 1.65 13.32
C THR A 174 13.32 2.35 12.05
N VAL A 175 12.38 3.28 12.21
CA VAL A 175 11.87 4.11 11.10
C VAL A 175 12.99 4.88 10.41
N GLU A 176 13.93 5.44 11.19
CA GLU A 176 15.10 6.14 10.66
C GLU A 176 16.00 5.20 9.84
N GLN A 177 16.21 3.97 10.30
CA GLN A 177 17.00 2.98 9.57
C GLN A 177 16.33 2.55 8.25
N LEU A 178 14.99 2.56 8.17
CA LEU A 178 14.26 2.24 6.94
C LEU A 178 14.46 3.28 5.83
N GLU A 179 14.86 4.51 6.14
CA GLU A 179 15.17 5.52 5.11
C GLU A 179 16.34 5.07 4.20
N GLY A 180 17.27 4.28 4.75
CA GLY A 180 18.38 3.67 4.02
C GLY A 180 18.12 2.25 3.50
N ALA A 181 16.90 1.72 3.65
CA ALA A 181 16.57 0.35 3.27
C ALA A 181 16.03 0.27 1.84
N VAL A 182 16.45 -0.75 1.09
CA VAL A 182 15.90 -1.08 -0.25
C VAL A 182 14.78 -2.13 -0.22
N PHE A 183 14.60 -2.80 0.92
CA PHE A 183 13.58 -3.82 1.08
C PHE A 183 13.26 -4.02 2.56
N ASP A 184 11.99 -4.22 2.87
CA ASP A 184 11.44 -4.45 4.20
C ASP A 184 10.61 -5.73 4.17
N LEU A 185 10.85 -6.60 5.14
CA LEU A 185 10.44 -7.99 5.15
C LEU A 185 9.99 -8.41 6.54
N THR A 186 8.70 -8.68 6.72
CA THR A 186 8.16 -9.32 7.92
C THR A 186 7.98 -10.81 7.68
N VAL A 187 8.61 -11.64 8.52
CA VAL A 187 8.58 -13.11 8.43
C VAL A 187 8.11 -13.68 9.76
N ALA A 188 7.26 -14.70 9.70
CA ALA A 188 6.95 -15.53 10.85
C ALA A 188 7.24 -17.00 10.55
N GLY A 189 7.73 -17.72 11.56
CA GLY A 189 8.07 -19.13 11.42
C GLY A 189 8.20 -19.85 12.76
N ARG A 190 8.21 -21.17 12.71
CA ARG A 190 8.32 -22.05 13.89
C ARG A 190 9.49 -23.02 13.76
N ARG A 191 9.99 -23.48 14.91
CA ARG A 191 11.05 -24.50 14.94
C ARG A 191 10.48 -25.83 14.46
N VAL A 192 11.20 -26.47 13.54
CA VAL A 192 10.98 -27.84 13.11
C VAL A 192 12.27 -28.63 13.29
N VAL A 193 12.12 -29.95 13.47
CA VAL A 193 13.24 -30.87 13.63
C VAL A 193 13.05 -31.98 12.60
N ASP A 194 14.04 -32.16 11.73
CA ASP A 194 13.98 -33.21 10.71
C ASP A 194 14.17 -34.62 11.31
N ALA A 195 14.00 -35.65 10.49
CA ALA A 195 14.17 -37.05 10.92
C ALA A 195 15.60 -37.38 11.38
N GLN A 196 16.57 -36.54 11.02
CA GLN A 196 17.99 -36.65 11.37
C GLN A 196 18.35 -35.85 12.64
N GLY A 197 17.40 -35.11 13.22
CA GLY A 197 17.57 -34.33 14.43
C GLY A 197 18.11 -32.92 14.22
N ASN A 198 18.20 -32.43 12.98
CA ASN A 198 18.61 -31.06 12.71
C ASN A 198 17.45 -30.09 12.97
N GLU A 199 17.74 -29.00 13.70
CA GLU A 199 16.77 -27.92 13.91
C GLU A 199 16.80 -26.93 12.74
N ASP A 200 15.63 -26.58 12.20
CA ASP A 200 15.46 -25.48 11.24
C ASP A 200 14.21 -24.65 11.59
N ILE A 201 14.00 -23.55 10.87
CA ILE A 201 12.79 -22.74 10.90
C ILE A 201 11.95 -22.99 9.65
N ALA A 202 10.74 -23.49 9.87
CA ALA A 202 9.69 -23.48 8.88
C ALA A 202 9.07 -22.08 8.80
N ILE A 203 9.32 -21.39 7.69
CA ILE A 203 8.66 -20.11 7.40
C ILE A 203 7.18 -20.39 7.12
N MET A 204 6.30 -19.70 7.82
CA MET A 204 4.84 -19.88 7.73
C MET A 204 4.16 -18.71 7.01
N MET A 205 4.70 -17.51 7.18
CA MET A 205 4.11 -16.28 6.67
C MET A 205 5.21 -15.30 6.29
N VAL A 206 5.05 -14.66 5.14
CA VAL A 206 5.87 -13.54 4.68
C VAL A 206 4.97 -12.40 4.24
N GLU A 207 5.35 -11.19 4.61
CA GLU A 207 4.86 -9.94 4.05
C GLU A 207 6.06 -9.03 3.79
N ALA A 208 6.26 -8.59 2.55
CA ALA A 208 7.45 -7.84 2.18
C ALA A 208 7.14 -6.75 1.15
N GLU A 209 7.97 -5.72 1.13
CA GLU A 209 7.89 -4.59 0.22
C GLU A 209 9.26 -3.97 -0.07
N ALA A 210 9.43 -3.43 -1.27
CA ALA A 210 10.42 -2.39 -1.48
C ALA A 210 9.92 -1.11 -0.79
N THR A 211 10.83 -0.33 -0.22
CA THR A 211 10.53 0.94 0.44
C THR A 211 10.27 2.06 -0.57
N GLU A 212 9.71 3.19 -0.13
CA GLU A 212 9.53 4.38 -0.96
C GLU A 212 10.88 4.93 -1.48
N GLY A 213 11.94 4.85 -0.69
CA GLY A 213 13.30 5.26 -1.07
C GLY A 213 14.02 4.29 -1.99
N SER A 214 13.50 3.06 -2.17
CA SER A 214 14.20 1.97 -2.86
C SER A 214 14.63 2.33 -4.27
N TRP A 215 13.76 2.99 -5.04
CA TRP A 215 14.09 3.39 -6.40
C TRP A 215 15.35 4.25 -6.45
N ASN A 216 15.41 5.30 -5.64
CA ASN A 216 16.52 6.25 -5.62
C ASN A 216 17.80 5.60 -5.09
N LEU A 217 17.70 4.77 -4.05
CA LEU A 217 18.82 4.01 -3.50
C LEU A 217 19.42 3.06 -4.54
N ILE A 218 18.56 2.33 -5.27
CA ILE A 218 18.96 1.42 -6.34
C ILE A 218 19.65 2.16 -7.49
N GLN A 219 19.08 3.29 -7.95
CA GLN A 219 19.73 4.14 -8.96
C GLN A 219 21.06 4.72 -8.46
N GLY A 220 21.19 4.94 -7.15
CA GLY A 220 22.42 5.33 -6.46
C GLY A 220 23.45 4.20 -6.27
N GLY A 221 23.14 2.97 -6.71
CA GLY A 221 24.05 1.83 -6.66
C GLY A 221 23.80 0.84 -5.52
N ALA A 222 22.71 0.98 -4.76
CA ALA A 222 22.31 -0.03 -3.78
C ALA A 222 21.89 -1.35 -4.45
N ILE A 223 21.92 -2.44 -3.68
CA ILE A 223 21.58 -3.78 -4.17
C ILE A 223 20.10 -3.81 -4.55
N LYS A 224 19.80 -4.30 -5.76
CA LYS A 224 18.42 -4.53 -6.23
C LYS A 224 17.81 -5.72 -5.49
N PRO A 225 16.60 -5.61 -4.91
CA PRO A 225 15.91 -6.74 -4.29
C PRO A 225 15.28 -7.64 -5.38
N ASP A 226 16.12 -8.40 -6.07
CA ASP A 226 15.68 -9.42 -7.02
C ASP A 226 15.28 -10.73 -6.30
N GLU A 227 14.84 -11.72 -7.07
CA GLU A 227 14.40 -13.01 -6.55
C GLU A 227 15.45 -13.70 -5.65
N THR A 228 16.75 -13.56 -5.98
CA THR A 228 17.84 -14.18 -5.22
C THR A 228 18.09 -13.43 -3.91
N VAL A 229 18.12 -12.09 -3.95
CA VAL A 229 18.33 -11.25 -2.76
C VAL A 229 17.20 -11.44 -1.76
N VAL A 230 15.95 -11.49 -2.23
CA VAL A 230 14.79 -11.76 -1.38
C VAL A 230 14.89 -13.15 -0.73
N ALA A 231 15.27 -14.19 -1.49
CA ALA A 231 15.45 -15.54 -0.94
C ALA A 231 16.54 -15.56 0.14
N GLN A 232 17.63 -14.81 -0.03
CA GLN A 232 18.65 -14.63 1.00
C GLN A 232 18.10 -13.96 2.27
N GLY A 233 17.17 -13.00 2.13
CA GLY A 233 16.50 -12.38 3.27
C GLY A 233 15.67 -13.35 4.11
N LEU A 234 15.01 -14.31 3.45
CA LEU A 234 14.27 -15.37 4.14
C LEU A 234 15.20 -16.31 4.92
N GLU A 235 16.35 -16.68 4.35
CA GLU A 235 17.36 -17.45 5.08
C GLU A 235 17.99 -16.64 6.22
N ALA A 236 18.24 -15.34 6.02
CA ALA A 236 18.75 -14.43 7.05
C ALA A 236 17.78 -14.26 8.23
N ALA A 237 16.47 -14.47 8.03
CA ALA A 237 15.46 -14.41 9.09
C ALA A 237 15.54 -15.60 10.06
N LYS A 238 15.92 -16.79 9.57
CA LYS A 238 15.84 -18.03 10.36
C LYS A 238 16.64 -17.98 11.67
N PRO A 239 17.91 -17.50 11.71
CA PRO A 239 18.65 -17.42 12.97
C PRO A 239 18.00 -16.50 14.01
N PHE A 240 17.41 -15.38 13.61
CA PHE A 240 16.70 -14.47 14.51
C PHE A 240 15.40 -15.08 15.02
N LEU A 241 14.63 -15.71 14.11
CA LEU A 241 13.41 -16.44 14.46
C LEU A 241 13.68 -17.57 15.46
N MET A 242 14.78 -18.31 15.28
CA MET A 242 15.20 -19.37 16.21
C MET A 242 15.47 -18.82 17.63
N GLN A 243 16.11 -17.65 17.74
CA GLN A 243 16.36 -17.02 19.04
C GLN A 243 15.06 -16.61 19.73
N LEU A 244 14.12 -16.01 18.99
CA LEU A 244 12.80 -15.62 19.51
C LEU A 244 11.98 -16.84 19.95
N VAL A 245 11.99 -17.91 19.15
CA VAL A 245 11.32 -19.18 19.48
C VAL A 245 11.92 -19.84 20.73
N LYS A 246 13.25 -19.79 20.89
CA LYS A 246 13.94 -20.31 22.08
C LYS A 246 13.56 -19.52 23.33
N ALA A 247 13.58 -18.19 23.29
CA ALA A 247 13.16 -17.35 24.42
C ALA A 247 11.68 -17.61 24.82
N GLN A 248 10.77 -17.74 23.85
CA GLN A 248 9.38 -18.10 24.13
C GLN A 248 9.25 -19.50 24.75
N SER A 249 10.05 -20.47 24.29
CA SER A 249 10.09 -21.83 24.84
C SER A 249 10.63 -21.84 26.28
N GLU A 250 11.64 -21.03 26.58
CA GLU A 250 12.20 -20.85 27.93
C GLU A 250 11.18 -20.23 28.89
N LEU A 251 10.38 -19.26 28.43
CA LEU A 251 9.26 -18.73 29.21
C LEU A 251 8.22 -19.82 29.47
N ALA A 252 7.82 -20.55 28.43
CA ALA A 252 6.82 -21.61 28.53
C ALA A 252 7.24 -22.72 29.50
N ALA A 253 8.52 -23.10 29.51
CA ALA A 253 9.06 -24.08 30.46
C ALA A 253 8.89 -23.66 31.95
N GLN A 254 8.74 -22.37 32.22
CA GLN A 254 8.61 -21.82 33.57
C GLN A 254 7.16 -21.54 33.98
N SER A 255 6.25 -21.36 33.02
CA SER A 255 4.92 -20.77 33.29
C SER A 255 3.76 -21.33 32.46
N ALA A 256 4.01 -22.24 31.51
CA ALA A 256 2.93 -22.79 30.70
C ALA A 256 1.96 -23.62 31.55
N LYS A 257 0.67 -23.42 31.31
CA LYS A 257 -0.38 -24.26 31.89
C LYS A 257 -0.40 -25.61 31.18
N GLU A 258 -0.84 -26.65 31.90
CA GLU A 258 -1.09 -27.95 31.29
C GLU A 258 -2.10 -27.82 30.14
N ILE A 259 -1.80 -28.48 29.02
CA ILE A 259 -2.71 -28.53 27.87
C ILE A 259 -4.01 -29.18 28.32
N GLN A 260 -5.10 -28.44 28.20
CA GLN A 260 -6.42 -28.93 28.57
C GLN A 260 -6.98 -29.81 27.45
N ASP A 261 -7.85 -30.74 27.82
CA ASP A 261 -8.57 -31.60 26.88
C ASP A 261 -9.72 -30.80 26.25
N TYR A 262 -9.46 -30.23 25.08
CA TYR A 262 -10.49 -29.57 24.27
C TYR A 262 -11.08 -30.57 23.28
N PRO A 263 -12.42 -30.67 23.18
CA PRO A 263 -13.04 -31.57 22.22
C PRO A 263 -12.68 -31.13 20.79
N VAL A 264 -12.14 -32.06 20.02
CA VAL A 264 -11.87 -31.88 18.60
C VAL A 264 -12.95 -32.54 17.76
N PHE A 265 -13.35 -31.87 16.70
CA PHE A 265 -14.40 -32.31 15.80
C PHE A 265 -13.80 -32.59 14.44
N THR A 266 -13.45 -33.86 14.21
CA THR A 266 -12.99 -34.30 12.89
C THR A 266 -14.07 -34.05 11.86
N ALA A 267 -13.66 -33.66 10.66
CA ALA A 267 -14.60 -33.32 9.60
C ALA A 267 -15.34 -34.57 9.05
N TYR A 268 -14.71 -35.74 9.18
CA TYR A 268 -15.25 -37.05 8.83
C TYR A 268 -14.47 -38.17 9.54
N ASP A 269 -15.07 -39.34 9.67
CA ASP A 269 -14.40 -40.57 10.07
C ASP A 269 -13.84 -41.34 8.85
N ARG A 270 -12.95 -42.30 9.12
CA ARG A 270 -12.28 -43.05 8.05
C ARG A 270 -13.25 -43.91 7.23
N VAL A 271 -14.26 -44.48 7.87
CA VAL A 271 -15.23 -45.37 7.22
C VAL A 271 -16.08 -44.58 6.22
N THR A 272 -16.51 -43.38 6.59
CA THR A 272 -17.23 -42.45 5.74
C THR A 272 -16.34 -41.97 4.60
N TYR A 273 -15.08 -41.64 4.86
CA TYR A 273 -14.13 -41.29 3.81
C TYR A 273 -13.99 -42.41 2.77
N ASP A 274 -13.75 -43.64 3.22
CA ASP A 274 -13.54 -44.79 2.33
C ASP A 274 -14.81 -45.07 1.50
N ALA A 275 -16.00 -44.98 2.10
CA ALA A 275 -17.27 -45.14 1.40
C ALA A 275 -17.52 -44.03 0.36
N VAL A 276 -17.17 -42.78 0.68
CA VAL A 276 -17.27 -41.66 -0.27
C VAL A 276 -16.26 -41.81 -1.40
N ALA A 277 -15.03 -42.23 -1.09
CA ALA A 277 -13.98 -42.46 -2.07
C ALA A 277 -14.40 -43.55 -3.07
N GLU A 278 -14.93 -44.68 -2.59
CA GLU A 278 -15.44 -45.77 -3.41
C GLU A 278 -16.50 -45.29 -4.43
N LEU A 279 -17.41 -44.42 -3.99
CA LEU A 279 -18.52 -43.94 -4.84
C LEU A 279 -18.12 -42.80 -5.80
N ALA A 280 -17.15 -41.97 -5.41
CA ALA A 280 -16.88 -40.71 -6.09
C ALA A 280 -15.58 -40.70 -6.91
N GLN A 281 -14.55 -41.46 -6.51
CA GLN A 281 -13.17 -41.24 -6.98
C GLN A 281 -13.01 -41.32 -8.51
N GLU A 282 -13.53 -42.36 -9.15
CA GLU A 282 -13.41 -42.54 -10.60
C GLU A 282 -14.11 -41.42 -11.40
N ARG A 283 -15.32 -41.05 -10.97
CA ARG A 283 -16.10 -39.98 -11.61
C ARG A 283 -15.50 -38.61 -11.35
N LEU A 284 -15.00 -38.37 -10.13
CA LEU A 284 -14.27 -37.16 -9.78
C LEU A 284 -13.02 -36.97 -10.64
N ALA A 285 -12.26 -38.04 -10.88
CA ALA A 285 -11.08 -37.99 -11.76
C ALA A 285 -11.45 -37.55 -13.19
N SER A 286 -12.62 -37.96 -13.68
CA SER A 286 -13.14 -37.53 -14.98
C SER A 286 -13.70 -36.10 -14.96
N ILE A 287 -14.46 -35.73 -13.92
CA ILE A 287 -15.04 -34.38 -13.76
C ILE A 287 -13.95 -33.31 -13.68
N TYR A 288 -12.87 -33.56 -12.94
CA TYR A 288 -11.76 -32.61 -12.82
C TYR A 288 -10.82 -32.59 -14.04
N GLN A 289 -11.20 -33.25 -15.14
CA GLN A 289 -10.64 -33.04 -16.48
C GLN A 289 -11.46 -32.05 -17.32
N ILE A 290 -12.66 -31.65 -16.87
CA ILE A 290 -13.50 -30.66 -17.55
C ILE A 290 -12.89 -29.26 -17.36
N ALA A 291 -12.50 -28.62 -18.46
CA ALA A 291 -11.85 -27.30 -18.42
C ALA A 291 -12.82 -26.18 -18.00
N GLY A 292 -14.04 -26.18 -18.54
CA GLY A 292 -15.06 -25.16 -18.27
C GLY A 292 -15.50 -25.14 -16.81
N LYS A 293 -15.40 -23.98 -16.14
CA LYS A 293 -15.72 -23.85 -14.71
C LYS A 293 -17.16 -24.21 -14.37
N VAL A 294 -18.12 -23.62 -15.08
CA VAL A 294 -19.56 -23.82 -14.81
C VAL A 294 -19.95 -25.27 -15.07
N GLU A 295 -19.55 -25.82 -16.22
CA GLU A 295 -19.80 -27.21 -16.58
C GLU A 295 -19.21 -28.20 -15.56
N ARG A 296 -17.96 -27.95 -15.12
CA ARG A 296 -17.32 -28.75 -14.08
C ARG A 296 -18.07 -28.64 -12.74
N GLN A 297 -18.51 -27.44 -12.37
CA GLN A 297 -19.22 -27.21 -11.12
C GLN A 297 -20.59 -27.88 -11.11
N ASP A 298 -21.34 -27.79 -12.20
CA ASP A 298 -22.63 -28.46 -12.35
C ASP A 298 -22.49 -29.99 -12.27
N ALA A 299 -21.45 -30.55 -12.92
CA ALA A 299 -21.16 -31.98 -12.87
C ALA A 299 -20.70 -32.44 -11.47
N ASP A 300 -19.86 -31.65 -10.79
CA ASP A 300 -19.42 -31.91 -9.40
C ASP A 300 -20.59 -31.85 -8.42
N ASP A 301 -21.46 -30.85 -8.54
CA ASP A 301 -22.63 -30.68 -7.67
C ASP A 301 -23.64 -31.82 -7.87
N ALA A 302 -23.85 -32.27 -9.11
CA ALA A 302 -24.67 -33.44 -9.42
C ALA A 302 -24.11 -34.72 -8.78
N LEU A 303 -22.81 -34.99 -8.97
CA LEU A 303 -22.16 -36.16 -8.35
C LEU A 303 -22.23 -36.08 -6.82
N LYS A 304 -21.96 -34.92 -6.23
CA LYS A 304 -22.02 -34.72 -4.78
C LYS A 304 -23.43 -34.97 -4.23
N ALA A 305 -24.47 -34.58 -4.96
CA ALA A 305 -25.86 -34.88 -4.58
C ALA A 305 -26.15 -36.39 -4.62
N GLU A 306 -25.70 -37.08 -5.67
CA GLU A 306 -25.82 -38.54 -5.79
C GLU A 306 -25.07 -39.28 -4.68
N VAL A 307 -23.83 -38.89 -4.39
CA VAL A 307 -23.03 -39.49 -3.31
C VAL A 307 -23.69 -39.26 -1.94
N LYS A 308 -24.25 -38.08 -1.69
CA LYS A 308 -25.03 -37.82 -0.46
C LYS A 308 -26.23 -38.76 -0.34
N GLN A 309 -26.98 -38.98 -1.43
CA GLN A 309 -28.11 -39.91 -1.42
C GLN A 309 -27.67 -41.35 -1.19
N ALA A 310 -26.57 -41.78 -1.83
CA ALA A 310 -26.04 -43.13 -1.68
C ALA A 310 -25.51 -43.39 -0.26
N ILE A 311 -24.82 -42.43 0.35
CA ILE A 311 -24.39 -42.53 1.75
C ILE A 311 -25.61 -42.57 2.68
N ALA A 312 -26.62 -41.72 2.46
CA ALA A 312 -27.85 -41.76 3.26
C ALA A 312 -28.54 -43.11 3.20
N ALA A 313 -28.61 -43.74 2.02
CA ALA A 313 -29.14 -45.09 1.86
C ALA A 313 -28.31 -46.15 2.62
N LYS A 314 -26.97 -46.06 2.56
CA LYS A 314 -26.07 -46.95 3.35
C LYS A 314 -26.27 -46.76 4.87
N VAL A 315 -26.51 -45.53 5.32
CA VAL A 315 -26.83 -45.23 6.73
C VAL A 315 -28.18 -45.84 7.13
N GLU A 316 -29.22 -45.67 6.30
CA GLU A 316 -30.54 -46.27 6.55
C GLU A 316 -30.50 -47.80 6.56
N ALA A 317 -29.64 -48.40 5.73
CA ALA A 317 -29.38 -49.83 5.70
C ALA A 317 -28.55 -50.35 6.90
N GLY A 318 -28.03 -49.45 7.75
CA GLY A 318 -27.17 -49.79 8.88
C GLY A 318 -25.73 -50.19 8.50
N GLU A 319 -25.31 -49.91 7.27
CA GLU A 319 -23.95 -50.17 6.76
C GLU A 319 -22.96 -49.07 7.19
N LEU A 320 -23.46 -47.87 7.49
CA LEU A 320 -22.68 -46.72 7.95
C LEU A 320 -23.28 -46.09 9.22
N PRO A 321 -22.46 -45.42 10.06
CA PRO A 321 -22.94 -44.67 11.22
C PRO A 321 -23.87 -43.50 10.83
N ALA A 322 -24.78 -43.12 11.72
CA ALA A 322 -25.73 -42.02 11.48
C ALA A 322 -25.03 -40.68 11.19
N GLU A 323 -23.87 -40.47 11.79
CA GLU A 323 -23.02 -39.29 11.67
C GLU A 323 -22.46 -39.11 10.24
N ALA A 324 -22.35 -40.19 9.46
CA ALA A 324 -21.81 -40.17 8.10
C ALA A 324 -22.56 -39.17 7.20
N ASN A 325 -23.88 -39.01 7.40
CA ASN A 325 -24.71 -38.05 6.67
C ASN A 325 -24.21 -36.60 6.79
N GLY A 326 -23.74 -36.20 7.98
CA GLY A 326 -23.18 -34.86 8.22
C GLY A 326 -21.76 -34.69 7.69
N GLN A 327 -21.03 -35.79 7.49
CA GLN A 327 -19.62 -35.82 7.16
C GLN A 327 -19.33 -35.89 5.65
N VAL A 328 -20.31 -36.31 4.83
CA VAL A 328 -20.15 -36.53 3.38
C VAL A 328 -19.49 -35.36 2.67
N SER A 329 -19.93 -34.12 2.95
CA SER A 329 -19.42 -32.94 2.22
C SER A 329 -17.93 -32.70 2.47
N ALA A 330 -17.46 -32.95 3.68
CA ALA A 330 -16.05 -32.79 4.04
C ALA A 330 -15.20 -33.95 3.49
N ALA A 331 -15.70 -35.20 3.62
CA ALA A 331 -15.05 -36.37 3.04
C ALA A 331 -14.90 -36.23 1.52
N TYR A 332 -15.96 -35.83 0.83
CA TYR A 332 -15.98 -35.58 -0.61
C TYR A 332 -14.92 -34.55 -1.01
N LYS A 333 -14.85 -33.41 -0.30
CA LYS A 333 -13.83 -32.38 -0.53
C LYS A 333 -12.40 -32.91 -0.36
N SER A 334 -12.16 -33.78 0.62
CA SER A 334 -10.84 -34.41 0.82
C SER A 334 -10.48 -35.41 -0.28
N VAL A 335 -11.45 -36.19 -0.77
CA VAL A 335 -11.25 -37.08 -1.93
C VAL A 335 -10.92 -36.26 -3.17
N THR A 336 -11.69 -35.20 -3.44
CA THR A 336 -11.40 -34.23 -4.50
C THR A 336 -10.00 -33.64 -4.39
N LYS A 337 -9.61 -33.19 -3.18
CA LYS A 337 -8.27 -32.64 -2.92
C LYS A 337 -7.18 -33.63 -3.35
N LYS A 338 -7.30 -34.89 -2.94
CA LYS A 338 -6.32 -35.92 -3.29
C LYS A 338 -6.21 -36.13 -4.80
N ILE A 339 -7.34 -36.31 -5.49
CA ILE A 339 -7.38 -36.57 -6.94
C ILE A 339 -6.73 -35.43 -7.73
N VAL A 340 -7.05 -34.18 -7.38
CA VAL A 340 -6.49 -33.00 -8.08
C VAL A 340 -4.99 -32.90 -7.86
N ARG A 341 -4.52 -33.15 -6.63
CA ARG A 341 -3.08 -33.06 -6.30
C ARG A 341 -2.28 -34.17 -6.93
N ASP A 342 -2.77 -35.41 -6.88
CA ASP A 342 -2.12 -36.57 -7.51
C ASP A 342 -1.91 -36.29 -8.99
N ARG A 343 -2.93 -35.78 -9.68
CA ARG A 343 -2.83 -35.43 -11.10
C ARG A 343 -1.80 -34.32 -11.39
N ILE A 344 -1.79 -33.26 -10.59
CA ILE A 344 -0.80 -32.18 -10.72
C ILE A 344 0.63 -32.72 -10.56
N LEU A 345 0.86 -33.59 -9.58
CA LEU A 345 2.20 -34.11 -9.26
C LEU A 345 2.69 -35.23 -10.18
N THR A 346 1.77 -35.97 -10.82
CA THR A 346 2.11 -37.12 -11.69
C THR A 346 2.05 -36.76 -13.17
N GLU A 347 1.03 -36.03 -13.61
CA GLU A 347 0.82 -35.67 -15.02
C GLU A 347 1.33 -34.27 -15.36
N GLY A 348 1.50 -33.39 -14.36
CA GLY A 348 1.85 -31.98 -14.59
C GLY A 348 0.69 -31.16 -15.19
N VAL A 349 -0.54 -31.67 -15.13
CA VAL A 349 -1.74 -31.06 -15.73
C VAL A 349 -2.69 -30.58 -14.64
N ARG A 350 -3.18 -29.35 -14.80
CA ARG A 350 -4.07 -28.68 -13.85
C ARG A 350 -5.55 -28.91 -14.15
N MET A 351 -6.39 -28.43 -13.25
CA MET A 351 -7.85 -28.61 -13.26
C MET A 351 -8.53 -28.02 -14.51
N ASP A 352 -7.93 -26.98 -15.10
CA ASP A 352 -8.43 -26.31 -16.30
C ASP A 352 -7.65 -26.71 -17.57
N GLY A 353 -6.81 -27.74 -17.49
CA GLY A 353 -6.03 -28.27 -18.61
C GLY A 353 -4.69 -27.58 -18.85
N ARG A 354 -4.35 -26.54 -18.09
CA ARG A 354 -3.05 -25.86 -18.17
C ARG A 354 -1.91 -26.72 -17.62
N GLY A 355 -0.70 -26.47 -18.12
CA GLY A 355 0.54 -26.88 -17.48
C GLY A 355 0.85 -26.04 -16.23
N LEU A 356 1.89 -26.45 -15.50
CA LEU A 356 2.29 -25.82 -14.23
C LEU A 356 2.69 -24.35 -14.38
N ALA A 357 3.30 -23.97 -15.51
CA ALA A 357 3.82 -22.63 -15.75
C ALA A 357 2.87 -21.70 -16.54
N ASP A 358 1.75 -22.22 -17.06
CA ASP A 358 0.89 -21.48 -17.98
C ASP A 358 0.06 -20.41 -17.27
N ILE A 359 -0.05 -19.25 -17.92
CA ILE A 359 -0.88 -18.12 -17.48
C ILE A 359 -2.23 -18.20 -18.21
N ARG A 360 -3.32 -17.82 -17.54
CA ARG A 360 -4.63 -17.68 -18.21
C ARG A 360 -4.59 -16.57 -19.27
N PRO A 361 -5.55 -16.55 -20.21
CA PRO A 361 -5.68 -15.47 -21.17
C PRO A 361 -5.66 -14.10 -20.47
N LEU A 362 -4.82 -13.21 -20.98
CA LEU A 362 -4.63 -11.86 -20.47
C LEU A 362 -5.30 -10.86 -21.42
N ASP A 363 -5.98 -9.89 -20.84
CA ASP A 363 -6.57 -8.77 -21.56
C ASP A 363 -6.42 -7.51 -20.70
N ALA A 364 -6.14 -6.39 -21.36
CA ALA A 364 -5.85 -5.12 -20.72
C ALA A 364 -6.37 -3.97 -21.59
N GLU A 365 -7.16 -3.10 -20.98
CA GLU A 365 -7.76 -1.93 -21.63
C GLU A 365 -7.64 -0.72 -20.70
N VAL A 366 -7.40 0.46 -21.28
CA VAL A 366 -7.40 1.76 -20.58
C VAL A 366 -8.58 2.61 -21.05
N GLN A 367 -8.91 3.67 -20.32
CA GLN A 367 -9.96 4.64 -20.69
C GLN A 367 -11.38 4.04 -20.77
N VAL A 368 -11.68 3.06 -19.92
CA VAL A 368 -12.96 2.33 -19.91
C VAL A 368 -14.13 3.12 -19.32
N ILE A 369 -13.87 4.06 -18.40
CA ILE A 369 -14.90 4.88 -17.75
C ILE A 369 -14.80 6.33 -18.27
N PRO A 370 -15.91 6.93 -18.72
CA PRO A 370 -15.90 8.34 -19.13
C PRO A 370 -15.72 9.28 -17.93
N ARG A 371 -15.09 10.44 -18.17
CA ARG A 371 -14.88 11.58 -17.24
C ARG A 371 -13.92 11.38 -16.07
N VAL A 372 -13.63 10.16 -15.64
CA VAL A 372 -12.62 9.91 -14.58
C VAL A 372 -11.22 10.28 -15.08
N HIS A 373 -10.28 10.52 -14.16
CA HIS A 373 -8.96 11.01 -14.55
C HIS A 373 -8.14 9.91 -15.24
N GLY A 374 -8.23 8.68 -14.75
CA GLY A 374 -7.76 7.50 -15.45
C GLY A 374 -8.58 6.28 -15.05
N SER A 375 -8.68 5.32 -15.96
CA SER A 375 -9.35 4.04 -15.70
C SER A 375 -8.74 2.92 -16.53
N ALA A 376 -8.87 1.70 -16.04
CA ALA A 376 -8.44 0.51 -16.77
C ALA A 376 -9.26 -0.71 -16.37
N ILE A 377 -9.37 -1.67 -17.29
CA ILE A 377 -9.75 -3.05 -16.98
C ILE A 377 -8.52 -3.92 -17.20
N PHE A 378 -8.20 -4.73 -16.20
CA PHE A 378 -7.27 -5.83 -16.34
C PHE A 378 -8.02 -7.13 -16.11
N GLN A 379 -7.92 -8.05 -17.08
CA GLN A 379 -8.55 -9.35 -17.01
C GLN A 379 -7.51 -10.46 -17.21
N ARG A 380 -7.58 -11.45 -16.33
CA ARG A 380 -6.78 -12.67 -16.38
C ARG A 380 -7.68 -13.88 -16.15
N GLY A 381 -8.04 -14.54 -17.24
CA GLY A 381 -9.10 -15.53 -17.26
C GLY A 381 -10.42 -14.93 -16.76
N GLU A 382 -10.96 -15.46 -15.66
CA GLU A 382 -12.20 -14.98 -15.03
C GLU A 382 -11.97 -14.00 -13.88
N THR A 383 -10.71 -13.67 -13.56
CA THR A 383 -10.41 -12.57 -12.62
C THR A 383 -10.37 -11.27 -13.40
N GLN A 384 -11.29 -10.35 -13.12
CA GLN A 384 -11.41 -9.07 -13.80
C GLN A 384 -11.45 -7.95 -12.76
N ILE A 385 -10.53 -6.99 -12.89
CA ILE A 385 -10.41 -5.84 -12.00
C ILE A 385 -10.55 -4.56 -12.81
N MET A 386 -11.39 -3.66 -12.34
CA MET A 386 -11.49 -2.30 -12.86
C MET A 386 -10.73 -1.35 -11.92
N GLY A 387 -9.68 -0.73 -12.44
CA GLY A 387 -8.91 0.31 -11.77
C GLY A 387 -9.47 1.68 -12.11
N VAL A 388 -9.57 2.57 -11.12
CA VAL A 388 -9.97 3.98 -11.33
C VAL A 388 -9.07 4.88 -10.51
N THR A 389 -8.41 5.82 -11.19
CA THR A 389 -7.53 6.82 -10.60
C THR A 389 -8.24 8.16 -10.51
N THR A 390 -8.10 8.82 -9.37
CA THR A 390 -8.53 10.20 -9.14
C THR A 390 -7.36 11.00 -8.56
N LEU A 391 -7.16 12.20 -9.10
CA LEU A 391 -6.09 13.12 -8.74
C LEU A 391 -6.69 14.36 -8.09
N ASN A 392 -6.05 14.87 -7.05
CA ASN A 392 -6.45 16.12 -6.42
C ASN A 392 -5.26 16.83 -5.76
N MET A 393 -5.49 18.04 -5.27
CA MET A 393 -4.52 18.81 -4.49
C MET A 393 -4.00 18.02 -3.29
N LEU A 394 -2.75 18.27 -2.89
CA LEU A 394 -2.09 17.62 -1.75
C LEU A 394 -2.82 17.82 -0.41
N LYS A 395 -3.67 18.85 -0.28
CA LYS A 395 -4.53 18.99 0.91
C LYS A 395 -5.55 17.86 1.09
N MET A 396 -5.84 17.10 0.03
CA MET A 396 -6.72 15.94 0.05
C MET A 396 -6.00 14.64 0.47
N GLU A 397 -4.71 14.73 0.83
CA GLU A 397 -3.99 13.62 1.45
C GLU A 397 -4.74 13.11 2.68
N GLN A 398 -4.79 11.79 2.81
CA GLN A 398 -5.40 11.17 3.98
C GLN A 398 -4.56 11.47 5.21
N GLN A 399 -5.15 12.14 6.20
CA GLN A 399 -4.56 12.29 7.53
C GLN A 399 -4.70 10.96 8.30
N ILE A 400 -3.61 10.52 8.92
CA ILE A 400 -3.54 9.30 9.70
C ILE A 400 -3.38 9.67 11.18
N ASP A 401 -4.29 9.14 12.00
CA ASP A 401 -4.30 9.27 13.46
C ASP A 401 -4.20 7.86 14.05
N SER A 402 -2.98 7.32 14.10
CA SER A 402 -2.63 6.00 14.67
C SER A 402 -1.29 6.08 15.43
N LEU A 403 -0.77 4.93 15.91
CA LEU A 403 0.55 4.89 16.53
C LEU A 403 1.69 4.93 15.50
N SER A 404 1.39 4.69 14.22
CA SER A 404 2.31 4.89 13.09
C SER A 404 3.06 6.23 13.16
N PRO A 405 4.35 6.26 12.79
CA PRO A 405 5.06 7.50 12.50
C PRO A 405 4.48 8.24 11.28
N VAL A 406 3.80 7.53 10.37
CA VAL A 406 3.22 8.11 9.16
C VAL A 406 1.93 8.87 9.51
N THR A 407 1.95 10.19 9.31
CA THR A 407 0.82 11.08 9.67
C THR A 407 -0.04 11.48 8.49
N LYS A 408 0.47 11.33 7.26
CA LYS A 408 -0.22 11.67 6.02
C LYS A 408 0.08 10.63 4.94
N LYS A 409 -0.87 10.47 4.03
CA LYS A 409 -0.76 9.49 2.94
C LYS A 409 -1.24 10.08 1.63
N ARG A 410 -0.30 10.17 0.69
CA ARG A 410 -0.49 10.72 -0.66
C ARG A 410 -1.11 9.76 -1.64
N TYR A 411 -0.66 8.51 -1.61
CA TYR A 411 -1.24 7.44 -2.42
C TYR A 411 -2.19 6.60 -1.59
N MET A 412 -3.47 6.62 -1.94
CA MET A 412 -4.54 5.92 -1.24
C MET A 412 -5.09 4.81 -2.14
N HIS A 413 -4.84 3.54 -1.81
CA HIS A 413 -5.41 2.42 -2.55
C HIS A 413 -6.61 1.84 -1.79
N HIS A 414 -7.79 1.92 -2.41
CA HIS A 414 -8.99 1.24 -1.92
C HIS A 414 -9.30 0.03 -2.78
N TYR A 415 -9.65 -1.08 -2.14
CA TYR A 415 -9.97 -2.33 -2.80
C TYR A 415 -11.36 -2.77 -2.37
N ASN A 416 -12.23 -3.04 -3.35
CA ASN A 416 -13.61 -3.44 -3.15
C ASN A 416 -13.84 -4.84 -3.72
N PHE A 417 -14.51 -5.69 -2.93
CA PHE A 417 -14.85 -7.06 -3.32
C PHE A 417 -16.35 -7.33 -3.13
N PRO A 418 -17.19 -6.82 -4.04
CA PRO A 418 -18.63 -6.99 -3.93
C PRO A 418 -19.04 -8.47 -4.11
N PRO A 419 -20.18 -8.90 -3.53
CA PRO A 419 -20.62 -10.30 -3.62
C PRO A 419 -20.81 -10.82 -5.05
N TYR A 420 -21.17 -9.94 -6.00
CA TYR A 420 -21.36 -10.32 -7.39
C TYR A 420 -20.05 -10.77 -8.06
N SER A 421 -18.87 -10.42 -7.54
CA SER A 421 -17.57 -10.83 -8.10
C SER A 421 -17.37 -12.35 -8.07
N THR A 422 -18.09 -13.05 -7.18
CA THR A 422 -18.11 -14.51 -7.08
C THR A 422 -19.48 -15.10 -7.44
N GLY A 423 -20.43 -14.27 -7.90
CA GLY A 423 -21.80 -14.69 -8.18
C GLY A 423 -22.66 -14.96 -6.93
N GLU A 424 -22.26 -14.44 -5.77
CA GLU A 424 -22.95 -14.66 -4.49
C GLU A 424 -23.76 -13.43 -4.05
N THR A 425 -24.66 -13.62 -3.08
CA THR A 425 -25.32 -12.52 -2.35
C THR A 425 -24.63 -12.26 -1.02
N GLY A 426 -24.54 -11.00 -0.58
CA GLY A 426 -23.93 -10.67 0.70
C GLY A 426 -24.11 -9.22 1.09
N ARG A 427 -23.60 -8.86 2.28
CA ARG A 427 -23.63 -7.48 2.77
C ARG A 427 -22.67 -6.60 1.95
N VAL A 428 -23.18 -5.50 1.41
CA VAL A 428 -22.40 -4.43 0.77
C VAL A 428 -22.31 -3.26 1.75
N GLY A 429 -21.11 -2.72 1.95
CA GLY A 429 -20.89 -1.62 2.91
C GLY A 429 -19.42 -1.49 3.30
N SER A 430 -19.17 -1.38 4.60
CA SER A 430 -17.80 -1.20 5.14
C SER A 430 -16.88 -2.36 4.76
N PRO A 431 -15.62 -2.07 4.40
CA PRO A 431 -14.70 -3.10 3.93
C PRO A 431 -14.33 -4.08 5.03
N LYS A 432 -14.17 -5.35 4.63
CA LYS A 432 -13.72 -6.43 5.53
C LYS A 432 -12.20 -6.36 5.75
N ARG A 433 -11.70 -7.01 6.80
CA ARG A 433 -10.25 -7.12 7.07
C ARG A 433 -9.47 -7.63 5.84
N ARG A 434 -10.03 -8.59 5.08
CA ARG A 434 -9.41 -9.13 3.86
C ARG A 434 -9.28 -8.09 2.75
N GLU A 435 -10.31 -7.27 2.54
CA GLU A 435 -10.30 -6.23 1.51
C GLU A 435 -9.26 -5.15 1.83
N ILE A 436 -9.16 -4.75 3.10
CA ILE A 436 -8.11 -3.85 3.58
C ILE A 436 -6.72 -4.44 3.34
N GLY A 437 -6.51 -5.73 3.67
CA GLY A 437 -5.25 -6.42 3.44
C GLY A 437 -4.87 -6.53 1.97
N HIS A 438 -5.82 -6.84 1.09
CA HIS A 438 -5.57 -6.91 -0.35
C HIS A 438 -5.27 -5.53 -0.95
N GLY A 439 -6.00 -4.49 -0.53
CA GLY A 439 -5.75 -3.11 -0.95
C GLY A 439 -4.37 -2.64 -0.53
N PHE A 440 -3.97 -2.92 0.72
CA PHE A 440 -2.64 -2.56 1.21
C PHE A 440 -1.50 -3.33 0.51
N LEU A 441 -1.71 -4.60 0.16
CA LEU A 441 -0.73 -5.35 -0.66
C LEU A 441 -0.56 -4.74 -2.06
N ALA A 442 -1.65 -4.32 -2.70
CA ALA A 442 -1.56 -3.66 -4.00
C ALA A 442 -0.95 -2.25 -3.88
N GLU A 443 -1.20 -1.57 -2.76
CA GLU A 443 -0.65 -0.25 -2.48
C GLU A 443 0.88 -0.28 -2.35
N ARG A 444 1.40 -1.11 -1.45
CA ARG A 444 2.85 -1.25 -1.21
C ARG A 444 3.61 -1.68 -2.47
N ALA A 445 2.96 -2.41 -3.38
CA ALA A 445 3.56 -2.81 -4.64
C ALA A 445 3.82 -1.62 -5.59
N LEU A 446 3.05 -0.54 -5.46
CA LEU A 446 3.08 0.62 -6.35
C LEU A 446 3.83 1.81 -5.74
N VAL A 447 3.82 1.97 -4.41
CA VAL A 447 4.53 3.08 -3.72
C VAL A 447 5.99 3.25 -4.19
N PRO A 448 6.81 2.20 -4.36
CA PRO A 448 8.22 2.34 -4.74
C PRO A 448 8.45 2.95 -6.13
N VAL A 449 7.45 2.90 -7.01
CA VAL A 449 7.55 3.42 -8.39
C VAL A 449 6.77 4.72 -8.60
N LEU A 450 6.13 5.25 -7.56
CA LEU A 450 5.46 6.54 -7.67
C LEU A 450 6.49 7.67 -7.90
N PRO A 451 6.11 8.71 -8.67
CA PRO A 451 6.90 9.92 -8.77
C PRO A 451 6.97 10.64 -7.41
N SER A 452 8.02 11.43 -7.22
CA SER A 452 8.16 12.23 -6.00
C SER A 452 7.03 13.26 -5.87
N ARG A 453 6.95 13.90 -4.71
CA ARG A 453 5.96 14.95 -4.45
C ARG A 453 6.21 16.17 -5.34
N GLU A 454 7.48 16.48 -5.59
CA GLU A 454 7.94 17.58 -6.42
C GLU A 454 7.68 17.32 -7.90
N GLU A 455 7.91 16.08 -8.36
CA GLU A 455 7.68 15.66 -9.75
C GLU A 455 6.19 15.63 -10.10
N PHE A 456 5.32 15.26 -9.15
CA PHE A 456 3.89 15.11 -9.39
C PHE A 456 3.05 15.52 -8.17
N PRO A 457 2.81 16.81 -7.92
CA PRO A 457 2.24 17.32 -6.66
C PRO A 457 0.73 17.09 -6.50
N TYR A 458 0.33 15.83 -6.47
CA TYR A 458 -1.05 15.37 -6.38
C TYR A 458 -1.23 14.36 -5.27
N ALA A 459 -2.35 14.47 -4.55
CA ALA A 459 -2.93 13.34 -3.84
C ALA A 459 -3.55 12.38 -4.87
N ILE A 460 -3.23 11.09 -4.76
CA ILE A 460 -3.62 10.06 -5.73
C ILE A 460 -4.52 9.06 -5.00
N ARG A 461 -5.77 8.97 -5.44
CA ARG A 461 -6.70 7.95 -4.97
C ARG A 461 -6.90 6.91 -6.07
N GLN A 462 -6.52 5.69 -5.78
CA GLN A 462 -6.73 4.53 -6.63
C GLN A 462 -7.83 3.64 -6.04
N VAL A 463 -8.77 3.21 -6.86
CA VAL A 463 -9.80 2.23 -6.49
C VAL A 463 -9.72 1.03 -7.40
N SER A 464 -9.67 -0.16 -6.81
CA SER A 464 -9.79 -1.43 -7.52
C SER A 464 -11.14 -2.05 -7.21
N GLU A 465 -12.02 -2.09 -8.21
CA GLU A 465 -13.29 -2.81 -8.16
C GLU A 465 -13.08 -4.21 -8.72
N ALA A 466 -13.19 -5.24 -7.88
CA ALA A 466 -13.17 -6.61 -8.37
C ALA A 466 -14.51 -6.92 -9.06
N LEU A 467 -14.52 -7.04 -10.38
CA LEU A 467 -15.72 -7.33 -11.15
C LEU A 467 -15.97 -8.84 -11.29
N GLY A 468 -14.89 -9.62 -11.36
CA GLY A 468 -14.91 -11.08 -11.40
C GLY A 468 -13.73 -11.67 -10.64
N SER A 469 -13.93 -12.84 -10.00
CA SER A 469 -12.91 -13.51 -9.21
C SER A 469 -12.89 -15.01 -9.46
N ASN A 470 -11.76 -15.50 -9.98
CA ASN A 470 -11.41 -16.92 -9.93
C ASN A 470 -9.90 -17.12 -9.76
N GLY A 471 -9.31 -16.36 -8.85
CA GLY A 471 -7.86 -16.30 -8.64
C GLY A 471 -7.47 -14.90 -8.19
N SER A 472 -6.20 -14.70 -7.85
CA SER A 472 -5.74 -13.51 -7.12
C SER A 472 -6.17 -12.18 -7.74
N THR A 473 -7.19 -11.58 -7.11
CA THR A 473 -7.71 -10.25 -7.41
C THR A 473 -6.81 -9.15 -6.89
N SER A 474 -6.03 -9.41 -5.84
CA SER A 474 -5.01 -8.47 -5.35
C SER A 474 -3.92 -8.22 -6.39
N MET A 475 -3.42 -9.28 -7.03
CA MET A 475 -2.43 -9.14 -8.10
C MET A 475 -3.02 -8.56 -9.39
N GLY A 476 -4.28 -8.89 -9.70
CA GLY A 476 -5.01 -8.18 -10.77
C GLY A 476 -5.18 -6.69 -10.46
N SER A 477 -5.30 -6.31 -9.18
CA SER A 477 -5.43 -4.91 -8.74
C SER A 477 -4.13 -4.14 -8.92
N VAL A 478 -2.97 -4.76 -8.70
CA VAL A 478 -1.68 -4.15 -9.03
C VAL A 478 -1.62 -3.81 -10.51
N CYS A 479 -1.95 -4.77 -11.39
CA CYS A 479 -1.93 -4.57 -12.83
C CYS A 479 -2.93 -3.49 -13.29
N ALA A 480 -4.18 -3.56 -12.84
CA ALA A 480 -5.21 -2.58 -13.16
C ALA A 480 -4.85 -1.17 -12.66
N SER A 481 -4.20 -1.08 -11.50
CA SER A 481 -3.75 0.19 -10.96
C SER A 481 -2.57 0.77 -11.74
N THR A 482 -1.60 -0.03 -12.17
CA THR A 482 -0.53 0.41 -13.07
C THR A 482 -1.10 1.05 -14.33
N LEU A 483 -2.01 0.35 -15.02
CA LEU A 483 -2.68 0.84 -16.23
C LEU A 483 -3.45 2.13 -15.98
N SER A 484 -4.27 2.15 -14.92
CA SER A 484 -5.12 3.29 -14.57
C SER A 484 -4.31 4.54 -14.19
N LEU A 485 -3.18 4.36 -13.49
CA LEU A 485 -2.27 5.44 -13.12
C LEU A 485 -1.58 6.03 -14.34
N LEU A 486 -1.08 5.20 -15.26
CA LEU A 486 -0.51 5.65 -16.52
C LEU A 486 -1.54 6.40 -17.37
N ASN A 487 -2.76 5.88 -17.48
CA ASN A 487 -3.86 6.53 -18.20
C ASN A 487 -4.30 7.86 -17.54
N ALA A 488 -4.09 8.02 -16.23
CA ALA A 488 -4.33 9.29 -15.54
C ALA A 488 -3.21 10.32 -15.74
N GLY A 489 -2.15 9.97 -16.47
CA GLY A 489 -0.96 10.79 -16.67
C GLY A 489 -0.05 10.85 -15.45
N VAL A 490 -0.11 9.86 -14.56
CA VAL A 490 0.86 9.73 -13.46
C VAL A 490 2.18 9.20 -14.05
N PRO A 491 3.29 9.95 -13.92
CA PRO A 491 4.59 9.52 -14.44
C PRO A 491 5.22 8.46 -13.52
N LEU A 492 4.68 7.23 -13.56
CA LEU A 492 5.28 6.10 -12.86
C LEU A 492 6.71 5.87 -13.36
N ARG A 493 7.63 5.62 -12.42
CA ARG A 493 9.04 5.37 -12.73
C ARG A 493 9.27 4.06 -13.48
N ALA A 494 8.40 3.08 -13.23
CA ALA A 494 8.29 1.85 -14.01
C ALA A 494 6.90 1.22 -13.82
N PRO A 495 6.40 0.47 -14.82
CA PRO A 495 5.19 -0.34 -14.66
C PRO A 495 5.44 -1.50 -13.67
N VAL A 496 4.40 -1.85 -12.91
CA VAL A 496 4.42 -2.96 -11.95
C VAL A 496 3.35 -3.97 -12.35
N ALA A 497 3.71 -5.25 -12.35
CA ALA A 497 2.76 -6.34 -12.53
C ALA A 497 2.80 -7.30 -11.33
N GLY A 498 1.67 -7.94 -11.07
CA GLY A 498 1.50 -8.92 -10.01
C GLY A 498 1.12 -10.30 -10.53
N ILE A 499 1.66 -11.34 -9.89
CA ILE A 499 1.29 -12.74 -10.15
C ILE A 499 1.04 -13.46 -8.83
N ALA A 500 0.06 -14.36 -8.84
CA ALA A 500 -0.16 -15.30 -7.75
C ALA A 500 0.24 -16.69 -8.17
N MET A 501 0.85 -17.37 -7.23
CA MET A 501 1.52 -18.63 -7.43
C MET A 501 1.10 -19.56 -6.30
N GLY A 502 1.10 -20.86 -6.57
CA GLY A 502 0.79 -21.88 -5.58
C GLY A 502 1.86 -22.94 -5.49
N LEU A 503 1.82 -23.71 -4.42
CA LEU A 503 2.60 -24.93 -4.27
C LEU A 503 1.67 -26.07 -3.86
N VAL A 504 1.86 -27.21 -4.50
CA VAL A 504 1.29 -28.50 -4.10
C VAL A 504 2.44 -29.43 -3.77
N SER A 505 2.35 -30.16 -2.66
CA SER A 505 3.33 -31.17 -2.28
C SER A 505 2.69 -32.43 -1.71
N ASP A 506 3.08 -33.61 -2.19
CA ASP A 506 2.57 -34.87 -1.65
C ASP A 506 3.61 -35.98 -1.80
N GLU A 507 3.41 -37.08 -1.09
CA GLU A 507 4.22 -38.28 -1.27
C GLU A 507 3.75 -39.07 -2.50
N VAL A 508 4.62 -39.18 -3.49
CA VAL A 508 4.37 -39.95 -4.72
C VAL A 508 5.48 -40.98 -4.86
N ASP A 509 5.12 -42.26 -4.93
CA ASP A 509 6.06 -43.39 -4.99
C ASP A 509 7.06 -43.45 -3.81
N GLY A 510 6.68 -42.91 -2.65
CA GLY A 510 7.52 -42.87 -1.45
C GLY A 510 8.50 -41.68 -1.38
N GLU A 511 8.41 -40.73 -2.32
CA GLU A 511 9.19 -39.49 -2.31
C GLU A 511 8.27 -38.26 -2.26
N THR A 512 8.62 -37.26 -1.44
CA THR A 512 7.90 -35.99 -1.42
C THR A 512 8.18 -35.21 -2.70
N ARG A 513 7.15 -35.02 -3.52
CA ARG A 513 7.22 -34.19 -4.73
C ARG A 513 6.60 -32.83 -4.48
N TYR A 514 7.10 -31.81 -5.16
CA TYR A 514 6.62 -30.44 -5.11
C TYR A 514 6.33 -29.94 -6.52
N ALA A 515 5.21 -29.23 -6.70
CA ALA A 515 4.85 -28.59 -7.96
C ALA A 515 4.46 -27.13 -7.71
N ALA A 516 5.21 -26.20 -8.31
CA ALA A 516 4.88 -24.78 -8.31
C ALA A 516 3.90 -24.46 -9.44
N LEU A 517 2.81 -23.76 -9.10
CA LEU A 517 1.72 -23.42 -10.03
C LEU A 517 1.73 -21.93 -10.32
N THR A 518 1.81 -21.56 -11.61
CA THR A 518 1.66 -20.17 -12.06
C THR A 518 0.19 -19.79 -12.19
N ASP A 519 -0.16 -18.59 -11.75
CA ASP A 519 -1.49 -18.02 -11.94
C ASP A 519 -2.61 -18.94 -11.41
N ILE A 520 -2.58 -19.18 -10.11
CA ILE A 520 -3.50 -20.11 -9.44
C ILE A 520 -4.96 -19.66 -9.51
N LEU A 521 -5.83 -20.66 -9.68
CA LEU A 521 -7.28 -20.53 -9.53
C LEU A 521 -7.68 -20.46 -8.07
N GLY A 522 -8.88 -19.94 -7.77
CA GLY A 522 -9.42 -19.95 -6.41
C GLY A 522 -9.58 -21.37 -5.84
N ALA A 523 -9.86 -22.36 -6.68
CA ALA A 523 -9.91 -23.76 -6.28
C ALA A 523 -8.51 -24.31 -5.95
N GLU A 524 -7.49 -23.96 -6.73
CA GLU A 524 -6.12 -24.42 -6.51
C GLU A 524 -5.52 -23.81 -5.24
N ASP A 525 -5.86 -22.56 -4.89
CA ASP A 525 -5.52 -21.94 -3.60
C ASP A 525 -6.12 -22.73 -2.42
N ALA A 526 -7.40 -23.09 -2.52
CA ALA A 526 -8.09 -23.84 -1.48
C ALA A 526 -7.52 -25.27 -1.28
N LEU A 527 -7.00 -25.88 -2.35
CA LEU A 527 -6.47 -27.25 -2.37
C LEU A 527 -4.94 -27.31 -2.22
N GLY A 528 -4.26 -26.19 -2.42
CA GLY A 528 -2.81 -26.04 -2.32
C GLY A 528 -2.32 -25.88 -0.89
N ASP A 529 -1.01 -26.04 -0.75
CA ASP A 529 -0.32 -25.99 0.53
C ASP A 529 0.33 -24.64 0.81
N MET A 530 0.69 -23.91 -0.24
CA MET A 530 1.21 -22.54 -0.17
C MET A 530 0.56 -21.68 -1.23
N ASP A 531 0.25 -20.43 -0.88
CA ASP A 531 -0.19 -19.38 -1.77
C ASP A 531 0.73 -18.15 -1.61
N PHE A 532 1.56 -17.91 -2.63
CA PHE A 532 2.48 -16.78 -2.64
C PHE A 532 2.19 -15.84 -3.80
N LYS A 533 2.30 -14.54 -3.52
CA LYS A 533 2.00 -13.44 -4.44
C LYS A 533 3.26 -12.62 -4.57
N VAL A 534 3.60 -12.27 -5.80
CA VAL A 534 4.79 -11.48 -6.13
C VAL A 534 4.38 -10.36 -7.06
N ALA A 535 4.71 -9.14 -6.70
CA ALA A 535 4.59 -7.96 -7.55
C ALA A 535 5.95 -7.29 -7.72
N GLY A 536 6.15 -6.66 -8.86
CA GLY A 536 7.43 -6.00 -9.16
C GLY A 536 7.49 -5.40 -10.55
N THR A 537 8.59 -4.70 -10.77
CA THR A 537 8.97 -4.20 -12.10
C THR A 537 9.68 -5.30 -12.88
N SER A 538 10.19 -4.95 -14.07
CA SER A 538 11.13 -5.79 -14.81
C SER A 538 12.49 -5.95 -14.10
N GLU A 539 12.84 -5.02 -13.20
CA GLU A 539 14.16 -4.98 -12.57
C GLU A 539 14.20 -5.62 -11.19
N PHE A 540 13.17 -5.40 -10.36
CA PHE A 540 13.17 -5.86 -8.97
C PHE A 540 11.75 -6.09 -8.45
N ILE A 541 11.67 -6.78 -7.31
CA ILE A 541 10.41 -7.09 -6.64
C ILE A 541 9.99 -5.90 -5.78
N THR A 542 8.74 -5.47 -5.91
CA THR A 542 8.19 -4.37 -5.11
C THR A 542 7.34 -4.85 -3.95
N ALA A 543 6.72 -6.04 -4.04
CA ALA A 543 5.98 -6.62 -2.92
C ALA A 543 5.90 -8.15 -2.99
N ILE A 544 5.89 -8.79 -1.82
CA ILE A 544 5.66 -10.23 -1.67
C ILE A 544 4.69 -10.47 -0.52
N GLN A 545 3.82 -11.44 -0.72
CA GLN A 545 3.03 -12.03 0.35
C GLN A 545 3.05 -13.55 0.20
N LEU A 546 3.42 -14.28 1.24
CA LEU A 546 3.45 -15.74 1.24
C LEU A 546 2.71 -16.26 2.46
N ASP A 547 1.86 -17.26 2.25
CA ASP A 547 1.22 -18.04 3.30
C ASP A 547 1.45 -19.52 3.00
N THR A 548 1.88 -20.29 3.99
CA THR A 548 2.02 -21.74 3.86
C THR A 548 1.39 -22.47 5.03
N LYS A 549 0.79 -23.62 4.71
CA LYS A 549 0.26 -24.60 5.66
C LYS A 549 1.28 -25.72 5.92
N LEU A 550 2.41 -25.72 5.21
CA LEU A 550 3.46 -26.74 5.33
C LEU A 550 4.35 -26.47 6.53
N ASP A 551 4.89 -27.55 7.07
CA ASP A 551 5.88 -27.56 8.15
C ASP A 551 7.29 -27.22 7.68
N GLY A 552 7.40 -26.56 6.54
CA GLY A 552 8.66 -26.20 5.89
C GLY A 552 8.60 -26.45 4.39
N ILE A 553 9.37 -25.65 3.66
CA ILE A 553 9.55 -25.77 2.21
C ILE A 553 11.05 -25.71 1.95
N PRO A 554 11.63 -26.63 1.16
CA PRO A 554 13.04 -26.55 0.81
C PRO A 554 13.35 -25.22 0.10
N SER A 555 14.44 -24.56 0.46
CA SER A 555 14.81 -23.25 -0.10
C SER A 555 14.97 -23.28 -1.63
N SER A 556 15.39 -24.43 -2.19
CA SER A 556 15.47 -24.65 -3.64
C SER A 556 14.11 -24.64 -4.33
N VAL A 557 13.05 -25.12 -3.67
CA VAL A 557 11.68 -25.10 -4.19
C VAL A 557 11.16 -23.66 -4.21
N LEU A 558 11.44 -22.89 -3.16
CA LEU A 558 11.03 -21.49 -3.09
C LEU A 558 11.77 -20.62 -4.13
N ASP A 559 13.09 -20.82 -4.31
CA ASP A 559 13.87 -20.15 -5.35
C ASP A 559 13.35 -20.47 -6.76
N GLY A 560 13.06 -21.75 -7.03
CA GLY A 560 12.43 -22.17 -8.29
C GLY A 560 11.08 -21.48 -8.52
N ALA A 561 10.25 -21.40 -7.48
CA ALA A 561 8.95 -20.76 -7.56
C ALA A 561 9.06 -19.24 -7.81
N LEU A 562 10.02 -18.55 -7.17
CA LEU A 562 10.27 -17.12 -7.40
C LEU A 562 10.75 -16.84 -8.85
N LYS A 563 11.61 -17.69 -9.40
CA LYS A 563 12.05 -17.60 -10.81
C LYS A 563 10.88 -17.78 -11.78
N GLN A 564 10.04 -18.79 -11.55
CA GLN A 564 8.82 -19.01 -12.33
C GLN A 564 7.85 -17.81 -12.22
N ALA A 565 7.75 -17.19 -11.04
CA ALA A 565 6.97 -15.97 -10.83
C ALA A 565 7.52 -14.77 -11.62
N LYS A 566 8.85 -14.63 -11.74
CA LYS A 566 9.50 -13.59 -12.55
C LYS A 566 9.14 -13.71 -14.03
N GLU A 567 9.21 -14.92 -14.58
CA GLU A 567 8.84 -15.19 -15.97
C GLU A 567 7.38 -14.80 -16.23
N ALA A 568 6.48 -15.21 -15.34
CA ALA A 568 5.07 -14.87 -15.44
C ALA A 568 4.80 -13.36 -15.31
N ARG A 569 5.49 -12.69 -14.38
CA ARG A 569 5.42 -11.22 -14.21
C ARG A 569 5.88 -10.50 -15.47
N THR A 570 6.96 -10.98 -16.10
CA THR A 570 7.48 -10.41 -17.35
C THR A 570 6.47 -10.54 -18.49
N ALA A 571 5.82 -11.70 -18.62
CA ALA A 571 4.76 -11.90 -19.62
C ALA A 571 3.58 -10.95 -19.41
N ILE A 572 3.17 -10.73 -18.15
CA ILE A 572 2.09 -9.78 -17.83
C ILE A 572 2.52 -8.33 -18.13
N LEU A 573 3.74 -7.92 -17.76
CA LEU A 573 4.27 -6.59 -18.05
C LEU A 573 4.22 -6.28 -19.55
N ASN A 574 4.55 -7.26 -20.41
CA ASN A 574 4.48 -7.09 -21.87
C ASN A 574 3.04 -6.78 -22.34
N VAL A 575 2.04 -7.42 -21.74
CA VAL A 575 0.62 -7.13 -22.05
C VAL A 575 0.23 -5.73 -21.55
N LEU A 576 0.65 -5.35 -20.35
CA LEU A 576 0.38 -4.00 -19.84
C LEU A 576 0.98 -2.92 -20.74
N ASN A 577 2.26 -3.08 -21.12
CA ASN A 577 2.96 -2.16 -22.01
C ASN A 577 2.36 -2.12 -23.42
N SER A 578 1.70 -3.20 -23.85
CA SER A 578 0.99 -3.21 -25.14
C SER A 578 -0.32 -2.42 -25.10
N ALA A 579 -0.92 -2.27 -23.92
CA ALA A 579 -2.13 -1.47 -23.71
C ALA A 579 -1.79 0.03 -23.50
N ILE A 580 -0.72 0.31 -22.75
CA ILE A 580 -0.20 1.66 -22.51
C ILE A 580 1.29 1.58 -22.15
N ASP A 581 2.15 2.18 -22.97
CA ASP A 581 3.61 2.13 -22.81
C ASP A 581 4.19 3.35 -22.08
N THR A 582 3.47 4.47 -22.13
CA THR A 582 3.85 5.76 -21.56
C THR A 582 2.63 6.41 -20.90
N PRO A 583 2.81 7.28 -19.89
CA PRO A 583 1.68 7.98 -19.29
C PRO A 583 0.95 8.83 -20.33
N ASP A 584 -0.38 8.77 -20.33
CA ASP A 584 -1.21 9.63 -21.17
C ASP A 584 -1.13 11.10 -20.69
N GLU A 585 -1.61 12.02 -21.51
CA GLU A 585 -1.90 13.36 -21.01
C GLU A 585 -3.00 13.30 -19.94
N MET A 586 -2.83 13.97 -18.79
CA MET A 586 -3.87 13.94 -17.77
C MET A 586 -5.20 14.45 -18.34
N ALA A 587 -6.30 13.83 -17.92
CA ALA A 587 -7.63 14.20 -18.36
C ALA A 587 -7.93 15.70 -18.18
N PRO A 588 -8.72 16.34 -19.08
CA PRO A 588 -9.16 17.72 -18.91
C PRO A 588 -9.98 17.97 -17.64
N THR A 589 -10.55 16.92 -17.04
CA THR A 589 -11.29 16.97 -15.78
C THR A 589 -10.38 16.93 -14.55
N ALA A 590 -9.11 16.56 -14.72
CA ALA A 590 -8.14 16.55 -13.64
C ALA A 590 -7.65 17.98 -13.34
N PRO A 591 -7.48 18.35 -12.06
CA PRO A 591 -6.93 19.66 -11.73
C PRO A 591 -5.49 19.78 -12.26
N ARG A 592 -5.12 20.94 -12.77
CA ARG A 592 -3.74 21.28 -13.10
C ARG A 592 -3.12 21.96 -11.89
N VAL A 593 -2.02 21.41 -11.39
CA VAL A 593 -1.28 21.95 -10.25
C VAL A 593 -0.03 22.62 -10.78
N ILE A 594 0.06 23.93 -10.58
CA ILE A 594 1.27 24.71 -10.84
C ILE A 594 1.98 24.94 -9.51
N SER A 595 3.27 24.64 -9.47
CA SER A 595 4.13 24.96 -8.33
C SER A 595 4.87 26.28 -8.58
N VAL A 596 4.90 27.15 -7.57
CA VAL A 596 5.66 28.41 -7.58
C VAL A 596 6.46 28.49 -6.29
N GLN A 597 7.75 28.76 -6.41
CA GLN A 597 8.59 29.07 -5.24
C GLN A 597 8.51 30.56 -4.92
N ILE A 598 8.21 30.89 -3.66
CA ILE A 598 8.25 32.26 -3.15
C ILE A 598 9.26 32.40 -2.00
N PRO A 599 9.79 33.61 -1.75
CA PRO A 599 10.59 33.87 -0.56
C PRO A 599 9.78 33.62 0.72
N VAL A 600 10.39 32.95 1.72
CA VAL A 600 9.72 32.54 2.98
C VAL A 600 9.17 33.76 3.74
N ASP A 601 9.84 34.91 3.67
CA ASP A 601 9.40 36.16 4.29
C ASP A 601 8.11 36.73 3.65
N LYS A 602 7.78 36.32 2.42
CA LYS A 602 6.59 36.74 1.68
C LYS A 602 5.36 35.87 1.90
N ILE A 603 5.50 34.72 2.57
CA ILE A 603 4.37 33.84 2.92
C ILE A 603 3.29 34.61 3.69
N GLY A 604 3.68 35.41 4.68
CA GLY A 604 2.74 36.19 5.49
C GLY A 604 1.96 37.25 4.69
N GLU A 605 2.62 37.89 3.72
CA GLU A 605 1.98 38.87 2.82
C GLU A 605 0.97 38.21 1.87
N LEU A 606 1.33 37.03 1.33
CA LEU A 606 0.47 36.25 0.44
C LEU A 606 -0.78 35.71 1.15
N ILE A 607 -0.63 35.19 2.37
CA ILE A 607 -1.78 34.75 3.19
C ILE A 607 -2.65 35.97 3.55
N GLY A 608 -1.99 37.06 3.97
CA GLY A 608 -2.64 38.28 4.45
C GLY A 608 -3.36 38.09 5.80
N PRO A 609 -3.91 39.18 6.38
CA PRO A 609 -4.56 39.12 7.69
C PRO A 609 -5.75 38.15 7.68
N LYS A 610 -5.71 37.12 8.54
CA LYS A 610 -6.72 36.04 8.64
C LYS A 610 -6.96 35.28 7.32
N GLY A 611 -5.97 35.21 6.43
CA GLY A 611 -6.12 34.53 5.14
C GLY A 611 -6.91 35.34 4.09
N LYS A 612 -7.15 36.64 4.33
CA LYS A 612 -7.99 37.45 3.43
C LYS A 612 -7.43 37.50 2.00
N THR A 613 -6.11 37.67 1.84
CA THR A 613 -5.49 37.84 0.51
C THR A 613 -5.54 36.54 -0.27
N ILE A 614 -5.12 35.42 0.32
CA ILE A 614 -5.18 34.11 -0.33
C ILE A 614 -6.62 33.69 -0.65
N ASN A 615 -7.58 33.95 0.25
CA ASN A 615 -8.99 33.65 -0.02
C ASN A 615 -9.53 34.52 -1.16
N GLN A 616 -9.16 35.80 -1.24
CA GLN A 616 -9.56 36.66 -2.35
C GLN A 616 -9.03 36.16 -3.69
N ILE A 617 -7.76 35.73 -3.76
CA ILE A 617 -7.19 35.18 -5.00
C ILE A 617 -7.94 33.90 -5.41
N GLN A 618 -8.22 33.01 -4.45
CA GLN A 618 -8.98 31.78 -4.71
C GLN A 618 -10.41 32.10 -5.19
N ASP A 619 -11.09 33.06 -4.57
CA ASP A 619 -12.45 33.49 -4.95
C ASP A 619 -12.47 34.14 -6.35
N ASP A 620 -11.46 34.97 -6.68
CA ASP A 620 -11.38 35.69 -7.95
C ASP A 620 -11.02 34.78 -9.13
N THR A 621 -10.19 33.77 -8.89
CA THR A 621 -9.64 32.89 -9.95
C THR A 621 -10.34 31.54 -10.01
N GLY A 622 -11.03 31.13 -8.95
CA GLY A 622 -11.55 29.78 -8.77
C GLY A 622 -10.47 28.72 -8.53
N ALA A 623 -9.20 29.12 -8.37
CA ALA A 623 -8.10 28.23 -8.06
C ALA A 623 -8.06 27.90 -6.57
N ASP A 624 -7.44 26.77 -6.24
CA ASP A 624 -7.16 26.29 -4.90
C ASP A 624 -5.68 26.52 -4.61
N ILE A 625 -5.36 27.24 -3.54
CA ILE A 625 -3.97 27.62 -3.24
C ILE A 625 -3.56 27.02 -1.90
N SER A 626 -2.50 26.22 -1.93
CA SER A 626 -1.85 25.67 -0.75
C SER A 626 -0.43 26.22 -0.66
N ILE A 627 -0.01 26.60 0.54
CA ILE A 627 1.32 27.16 0.81
C ILE A 627 2.01 26.25 1.83
N GLU A 628 3.23 25.84 1.53
CA GLU A 628 4.10 25.09 2.44
C GLU A 628 5.04 26.04 3.19
N ASP A 629 5.55 25.59 4.33
CA ASP A 629 6.39 26.40 5.23
C ASP A 629 7.76 26.77 4.61
N ASP A 630 8.19 26.05 3.56
CA ASP A 630 9.41 26.30 2.81
C ASP A 630 9.25 27.35 1.68
N GLY A 631 8.06 27.91 1.51
CA GLY A 631 7.74 28.87 0.46
C GLY A 631 7.26 28.26 -0.85
N THR A 632 7.03 26.95 -0.91
CA THR A 632 6.38 26.32 -2.07
C THR A 632 4.89 26.63 -2.08
N VAL A 633 4.38 27.16 -3.19
CA VAL A 633 2.96 27.44 -3.41
C VAL A 633 2.41 26.54 -4.50
N TYR A 634 1.45 25.68 -4.14
CA TYR A 634 0.71 24.84 -5.08
C TYR A 634 -0.60 25.51 -5.46
N ILE A 635 -0.79 25.73 -6.75
CA ILE A 635 -1.97 26.39 -7.34
C ILE A 635 -2.70 25.35 -8.20
N GLY A 636 -3.85 24.88 -7.72
CA GLY A 636 -4.71 23.94 -8.42
C GLY A 636 -5.87 24.63 -9.10
N ALA A 637 -6.10 24.41 -10.39
CA ALA A 637 -7.33 24.83 -11.04
C ALA A 637 -7.89 23.78 -12.00
N VAL A 638 -9.18 23.89 -12.30
CA VAL A 638 -9.87 23.01 -13.26
C VAL A 638 -9.50 23.31 -14.71
N ASP A 639 -8.96 24.51 -14.99
CA ASP A 639 -8.48 24.90 -16.31
C ASP A 639 -7.18 25.72 -16.22
N GLY A 640 -6.42 25.75 -17.33
CA GLY A 640 -5.15 26.46 -17.43
C GLY A 640 -5.25 27.98 -17.20
N PRO A 641 -6.24 28.68 -17.80
CA PRO A 641 -6.41 30.12 -17.58
C PRO A 641 -6.59 30.53 -16.12
N SER A 642 -7.40 29.80 -15.34
CA SER A 642 -7.59 30.06 -13.91
C SER A 642 -6.30 29.82 -13.12
N ALA A 643 -5.56 28.75 -13.45
CA ALA A 643 -4.28 28.46 -12.79
C ALA A 643 -3.24 29.57 -13.06
N GLU A 644 -3.13 30.03 -14.31
CA GLU A 644 -2.21 31.12 -14.67
C GLU A 644 -2.60 32.47 -14.06
N ALA A 645 -3.89 32.78 -14.01
CA ALA A 645 -4.38 33.99 -13.34
C ALA A 645 -4.00 34.01 -11.85
N ALA A 646 -4.18 32.88 -11.16
CA ALA A 646 -3.76 32.72 -9.77
C ALA A 646 -2.23 32.78 -9.62
N ARG A 647 -1.47 32.15 -10.54
CA ARG A 647 -0.01 32.22 -10.56
C ARG A 647 0.51 33.65 -10.71
N MET A 648 -0.12 34.44 -11.59
CA MET A 648 0.21 35.86 -11.76
C MET A 648 -0.09 36.67 -10.51
N ALA A 649 -1.24 36.44 -9.86
CA ALA A 649 -1.60 37.12 -8.63
C ALA A 649 -0.64 36.79 -7.47
N VAL A 650 -0.28 35.51 -7.31
CA VAL A 650 0.72 35.05 -6.33
C VAL A 650 2.08 35.71 -6.60
N ASN A 651 2.56 35.67 -7.85
CA ASN A 651 3.84 36.27 -8.22
C ASN A 651 3.88 37.78 -8.05
N ALA A 652 2.78 38.49 -8.31
CA ALA A 652 2.72 39.94 -8.11
C ALA A 652 2.94 40.34 -6.63
N ILE A 653 2.57 39.48 -5.69
CA ILE A 653 2.77 39.70 -4.25
C ILE A 653 4.16 39.22 -3.81
N ALA A 654 4.56 38.02 -4.26
CA ALA A 654 5.80 37.37 -3.84
C ALA A 654 7.05 37.99 -4.47
N ASN A 655 6.95 38.35 -5.76
CA ASN A 655 7.98 39.02 -6.54
C ASN A 655 7.37 40.28 -7.17
N PRO A 656 7.11 41.33 -6.38
CA PRO A 656 6.77 42.62 -6.96
C PRO A 656 7.94 42.99 -7.87
N LEU A 657 7.66 43.22 -9.15
CA LEU A 657 8.62 43.82 -10.08
C LEU A 657 9.13 45.09 -9.39
N ASN A 658 10.34 45.03 -8.82
CA ASN A 658 11.00 46.19 -8.26
C ASN A 658 11.66 46.87 -9.44
N PRO A 659 11.11 47.99 -9.91
CA PRO A 659 11.55 48.50 -11.19
C PRO A 659 12.94 49.08 -11.03
N GLU A 660 13.89 48.60 -11.83
CA GLU A 660 15.30 48.96 -11.74
C GLU A 660 15.59 50.27 -12.50
N VAL A 661 16.70 50.93 -12.14
CA VAL A 661 17.16 52.12 -12.86
C VAL A 661 17.50 51.73 -14.30
N GLY A 662 16.86 52.38 -15.28
CA GLY A 662 17.00 52.12 -16.73
C GLY A 662 15.80 51.40 -17.37
N GLU A 663 14.84 50.89 -16.59
CA GLU A 663 13.64 50.25 -17.13
C GLU A 663 12.63 51.26 -17.68
N ARG A 664 11.99 50.91 -18.81
CA ARG A 664 10.99 51.73 -19.51
C ARG A 664 9.58 51.21 -19.25
N PHE A 665 8.69 52.12 -18.85
CA PHE A 665 7.28 51.83 -18.54
C PHE A 665 6.36 52.72 -19.38
N LEU A 666 5.22 52.17 -19.79
CA LEU A 666 4.10 52.96 -20.31
C LEU A 666 3.21 53.38 -19.14
N GLY A 667 3.53 54.53 -18.54
CA GLY A 667 2.85 55.02 -17.34
C GLY A 667 1.69 55.97 -17.66
N THR A 668 0.74 56.09 -16.72
CA THR A 668 -0.39 57.04 -16.84
C THR A 668 -0.22 58.19 -15.86
N VAL A 669 -0.36 59.44 -16.33
CA VAL A 669 -0.29 60.62 -15.46
C VAL A 669 -1.49 60.63 -14.50
N VAL A 670 -1.24 60.43 -13.21
CA VAL A 670 -2.29 60.37 -12.19
C VAL A 670 -2.53 61.72 -11.50
N LYS A 671 -1.48 62.54 -11.39
CA LYS A 671 -1.56 63.84 -10.72
C LYS A 671 -0.50 64.80 -11.25
N ILE A 672 -0.88 66.04 -11.50
CA ILE A 672 0.05 67.10 -11.89
C ILE A 672 0.28 68.02 -10.68
N ALA A 673 1.52 68.45 -10.50
CA ALA A 673 1.94 69.42 -9.50
C ALA A 673 2.80 70.51 -10.15
N THR A 674 3.02 71.61 -9.43
CA THR A 674 3.80 72.76 -9.92
C THR A 674 5.25 72.42 -10.28
N PHE A 675 5.80 71.32 -9.74
CA PHE A 675 7.18 70.89 -9.95
C PHE A 675 7.32 69.62 -10.82
N GLY A 676 6.22 69.05 -11.31
CA GLY A 676 6.27 67.84 -12.14
C GLY A 676 4.94 67.09 -12.24
N ALA A 677 4.96 65.95 -12.92
CA ALA A 677 3.82 65.05 -13.04
C ALA A 677 4.11 63.71 -12.34
N PHE A 678 3.15 63.22 -11.55
CA PHE A 678 3.17 61.87 -11.00
C PHE A 678 2.57 60.91 -12.03
N VAL A 679 3.35 59.90 -12.38
CA VAL A 679 3.03 58.89 -13.38
C VAL A 679 2.95 57.54 -12.68
N SER A 680 1.78 56.90 -12.75
CA SER A 680 1.61 55.55 -12.21
C SER A 680 2.24 54.55 -13.16
N LEU A 681 3.21 53.78 -12.66
CA LEU A 681 3.94 52.76 -13.42
C LEU A 681 3.30 51.39 -13.20
N MET A 682 2.90 51.11 -11.96
CA MET A 682 2.24 49.89 -11.50
C MET A 682 1.23 50.25 -10.39
N PRO A 683 0.22 49.42 -10.12
CA PRO A 683 -0.73 49.65 -9.03
C PRO A 683 -0.02 49.91 -7.70
N GLY A 684 -0.21 51.10 -7.12
CA GLY A 684 0.41 51.51 -5.85
C GLY A 684 1.84 52.04 -5.94
N ARG A 685 2.42 52.16 -7.15
CA ARG A 685 3.78 52.69 -7.36
C ARG A 685 3.79 53.81 -8.41
N ASP A 686 4.00 55.03 -7.93
CA ASP A 686 4.08 56.24 -8.76
C ASP A 686 5.52 56.75 -8.83
N GLY A 687 5.93 57.20 -10.02
CA GLY A 687 7.18 57.93 -10.24
C GLY A 687 6.93 59.40 -10.55
N LEU A 688 7.91 60.24 -10.22
CA LEU A 688 7.86 61.69 -10.48
C LEU A 688 8.64 62.02 -11.75
N LEU A 689 7.92 62.56 -12.74
CA LEU A 689 8.49 63.22 -13.90
C LEU A 689 8.68 64.70 -13.58
N HIS A 690 9.90 65.09 -13.22
CA HIS A 690 10.22 66.46 -12.81
C HIS A 690 10.06 67.44 -13.98
N ILE A 691 9.71 68.71 -13.70
CA ILE A 691 9.48 69.74 -14.72
C ILE A 691 10.67 69.96 -15.66
N SER A 692 11.90 69.67 -15.22
CA SER A 692 13.10 69.71 -16.07
C SER A 692 13.09 68.64 -17.17
N GLU A 693 12.53 67.47 -16.88
CA GLU A 693 12.43 66.34 -17.80
C GLU A 693 11.22 66.50 -18.74
N VAL A 694 10.12 67.11 -18.26
CA VAL A 694 8.96 67.49 -19.10
C VAL A 694 9.36 68.43 -20.24
N ARG A 695 10.40 69.25 -20.08
CA ARG A 695 10.93 70.11 -21.15
C ARG A 695 11.42 69.33 -22.37
N LYS A 696 11.86 68.08 -22.17
CA LYS A 696 12.29 67.20 -23.26
C LYS A 696 11.09 66.83 -24.15
N LEU A 697 9.91 66.62 -23.57
CA LEU A 697 8.66 66.39 -24.32
C LEU A 697 8.18 67.62 -25.09
N ALA A 698 8.52 68.83 -24.64
CA ALA A 698 8.16 70.10 -25.28
C ALA A 698 9.18 70.58 -26.33
N GLY A 699 10.07 69.70 -26.81
CA GLY A 699 11.09 70.04 -27.82
C GLY A 699 12.13 71.06 -27.32
N GLY A 700 12.44 71.04 -26.02
CA GLY A 700 13.42 71.95 -25.41
C GLY A 700 12.92 73.36 -25.11
N LYS A 701 11.63 73.66 -25.37
CA LYS A 701 11.02 74.96 -25.03
C LYS A 701 10.83 75.08 -23.52
N ARG A 702 10.93 76.32 -23.01
CA ARG A 702 10.71 76.62 -21.58
C ARG A 702 9.25 76.37 -21.22
N VAL A 703 9.00 75.32 -20.45
CA VAL A 703 7.67 74.98 -19.89
C VAL A 703 7.48 75.80 -18.60
N GLU A 704 6.48 76.67 -18.56
CA GLU A 704 6.10 77.44 -17.36
C GLU A 704 5.10 76.67 -16.48
N ASN A 705 4.11 75.99 -17.08
CA ASN A 705 3.20 75.09 -16.36
C ASN A 705 3.24 73.67 -16.96
N VAL A 706 3.29 72.66 -16.10
CA VAL A 706 3.31 71.24 -16.50
C VAL A 706 2.00 70.85 -17.23
N GLU A 707 0.89 71.51 -16.88
CA GLU A 707 -0.44 71.34 -17.48
C GLU A 707 -0.49 71.72 -18.97
N ASP A 708 0.47 72.52 -19.46
CA ASP A 708 0.54 72.91 -20.87
C ASP A 708 1.08 71.78 -21.77
N VAL A 709 1.69 70.75 -21.17
CA VAL A 709 2.39 69.67 -21.88
C VAL A 709 1.82 68.29 -21.55
N LEU A 710 1.31 68.10 -20.33
CA LEU A 710 0.79 66.83 -19.84
C LEU A 710 -0.62 67.00 -19.28
N GLY A 711 -1.51 66.07 -19.62
CA GLY A 711 -2.85 65.96 -19.05
C GLY A 711 -2.98 64.82 -18.04
N VAL A 712 -3.82 65.00 -17.02
CA VAL A 712 -4.20 63.88 -16.13
C VAL A 712 -4.93 62.81 -16.95
N GLY A 713 -4.51 61.56 -16.84
CA GLY A 713 -4.98 60.42 -17.64
C GLY A 713 -4.18 60.17 -18.92
N GLN A 714 -3.22 61.03 -19.28
CA GLN A 714 -2.36 60.83 -20.44
C GLN A 714 -1.39 59.66 -20.21
N LYS A 715 -1.29 58.76 -21.20
CA LYS A 715 -0.28 57.70 -21.22
C LYS A 715 1.02 58.22 -21.83
N ILE A 716 2.14 58.02 -21.15
CA ILE A 716 3.47 58.44 -21.60
C ILE A 716 4.50 57.35 -21.32
N GLN A 717 5.46 57.19 -22.22
CA GLN A 717 6.56 56.25 -22.04
C GLN A 717 7.68 56.93 -21.25
N VAL A 718 8.06 56.32 -20.14
CA VAL A 718 8.98 56.89 -19.15
C VAL A 718 10.02 55.86 -18.73
N GLU A 719 11.25 56.31 -18.55
CA GLU A 719 12.39 55.52 -18.06
C GLU A 719 12.73 55.94 -16.63
N ILE A 720 13.05 54.97 -15.77
CA ILE A 720 13.45 55.25 -14.39
C ILE A 720 14.91 55.67 -14.37
N THR A 721 15.17 56.91 -13.97
CA THR A 721 16.54 57.46 -13.94
C THR A 721 17.21 57.32 -12.59
N LYS A 722 16.43 57.31 -11.50
CA LYS A 722 16.97 57.22 -10.14
C LYS A 722 15.92 56.73 -9.16
N ILE A 723 16.36 55.91 -8.22
CA ILE A 723 15.60 55.52 -7.02
C ILE A 723 16.29 56.19 -5.83
N ASP A 724 15.54 56.95 -5.02
CA ASP A 724 16.10 57.55 -3.80
C ASP A 724 16.09 56.58 -2.60
N ASP A 725 16.81 56.92 -1.54
CA ASP A 725 16.92 56.10 -0.31
C ASP A 725 15.58 55.90 0.42
N ARG A 726 14.51 56.61 -0.01
CA ARG A 726 13.14 56.50 0.50
C ARG A 726 12.21 55.77 -0.48
N GLY A 727 12.75 55.19 -1.56
CA GLY A 727 12.02 54.42 -2.57
C GLY A 727 11.24 55.25 -3.60
N LYS A 728 11.45 56.57 -3.69
CA LYS A 728 10.82 57.42 -4.71
C LYS A 728 11.53 57.26 -6.05
N LEU A 729 10.73 57.09 -7.10
CA LEU A 729 11.20 56.88 -8.47
C LEU A 729 11.24 58.22 -9.22
N SER A 730 12.38 58.56 -9.79
CA SER A 730 12.54 59.71 -10.70
C SER A 730 12.45 59.22 -12.15
N LEU A 731 11.67 59.91 -12.97
CA LEU A 731 11.37 59.51 -14.34
C LEU A 731 11.93 60.49 -15.37
N ALA A 732 12.32 59.97 -16.53
CA ALA A 732 12.59 60.75 -17.74
C ALA A 732 11.70 60.24 -18.89
N PRO A 733 11.24 61.11 -19.80
CA PRO A 733 10.44 60.69 -20.93
C PRO A 733 11.31 60.01 -21.98
N VAL A 734 10.81 58.92 -22.57
CA VAL A 734 11.44 58.29 -23.74
C VAL A 734 10.93 59.01 -24.98
N ILE A 735 11.85 59.58 -25.76
CA ILE A 735 11.54 60.25 -27.02
C ILE A 735 12.10 59.35 -28.11
N ASP A 736 11.22 58.69 -28.87
CA ASP A 736 11.64 57.97 -30.06
C ASP A 736 12.09 59.00 -31.10
N GLU A 737 13.39 59.01 -31.41
CA GLU A 737 13.87 59.67 -32.62
C GLU A 737 13.26 58.93 -33.81
N ALA A 738 12.40 59.62 -34.55
CA ALA A 738 11.77 59.08 -35.74
C ALA A 738 12.85 58.64 -36.75
N GLU A 739 13.02 57.33 -36.94
CA GLU A 739 13.65 56.79 -38.14
C GLU A 739 12.81 57.18 -39.37
N PRO A 740 13.45 57.54 -40.51
CA PRO A 740 12.72 57.92 -41.69
C PRO A 740 11.98 56.70 -42.26
N ALA A 741 10.69 56.90 -42.56
CA ALA A 741 9.85 55.91 -43.22
C ALA A 741 10.46 55.48 -44.56
N GLU A 742 10.94 54.24 -44.65
CA GLU A 742 11.21 53.58 -45.92
C GLU A 742 9.88 53.27 -46.61
N ALA A 743 9.79 53.72 -47.86
CA ALA A 743 8.65 53.55 -48.73
C ALA A 743 8.45 52.07 -49.06
N ALA A 744 7.21 51.60 -48.90
CA ALA A 744 6.75 50.34 -49.46
C ALA A 744 6.74 50.42 -51.00
N GLU A 745 7.77 49.86 -51.64
CA GLU A 745 7.66 49.37 -53.01
C GLU A 745 7.08 47.96 -52.96
N GLY A 746 5.82 47.85 -53.38
CA GLY A 746 5.24 46.56 -53.73
C GLY A 746 5.66 46.17 -55.13
N GLU A 747 6.41 45.08 -55.25
CA GLU A 747 6.46 44.29 -56.48
C GLU A 747 5.93 42.88 -56.24
N SER A 748 4.85 42.61 -56.95
CA SER A 748 4.26 41.32 -57.27
C SER A 748 5.17 40.46 -58.14
N GLN A 749 5.25 39.15 -57.86
CA GLN A 749 5.35 38.03 -58.81
C GLN A 749 5.17 36.73 -58.01
N GLU A 750 3.97 36.13 -57.99
CA GLU A 750 3.48 35.09 -58.93
C GLU A 750 4.51 34.01 -59.31
N GLY A 751 4.22 32.78 -58.86
CA GLY A 751 4.93 31.53 -59.08
C GLY A 751 4.42 30.46 -58.14
#